data_AF-A0AAY3ZXK4-F1
#
_entry.id   AF-A0AAY3ZXK4-F1
#
_cell.length_a   1.000
_cell.length_b   1.000
_cell.length_c   1.000
_cell.angle_alpha   90.00
_cell.angle_beta   90.00
_cell.angle_gamma   90.00
#
_symmetry.space_group_name_H-M   'P 1'
#
loop_
_entity.id
_entity.type
_entity.pdbx_description
1 polymer ?
#
loop_
_entity_poly.entity_id
_entity_poly.type
_entity_poly.pdbx_seq_one_letter_code
_entity_poly.pdbx_strand_id
1 'polypeptide(L)'
;MNSLWGLVLESRLGPALNFTALSSFLPHYEVKLFKIINDIVFFQEKAIKYYDSKADMDYVSSNFLCIFFCCSLLDLHYTPVILNELNWTQALEKVFIENSREDPSLLWQAFGSATGVTRYYPATPWRTPDKIDLYDVRRRPWYITGASSPKDMVILVDVSGSVSGLTLKLIKASVTEMLDTLSDDDYVNVASFSEKAEAVIPCFKHLVQANVRNKKIFKKAVQEMQAKGTTDYKSGFHFAFNQLLNTNVPRANCNKIIMLFTDGGEDRAQDIFEQYNWPNKTVRVFTFSVGQHNYDVTPLQWIACANKGYYFEIRSICAIRINTQEYLDVLGRPMVLAGNEAKQVQWTNVYQDALGLGLVVTGTMPVFNLTSDGNSQNQLILGVMGIDIHLDEIKKLTPRYNLGANGYVFAIDPNGYLLLHPNLQTKVCYDFTVLLNMKTLDRGFISTFLQRYIDEAIRTYTWTPINDTDYGLYVMPGCCFMFYREYCKRLFIAENNTQFLEDFISFMVNLTPDSAECDLGLIHNLLLDSGIIWQLATSVWKNKDLNTYGFLSLFAATDSGVTRVYPKMSGGWIMAESWDEDPEPFNSNYYRRSLDNKGYVFSVPLRTFYTECSSVEQIQGEGEDRQASAINTSIAIVTVFVIVILVIVFAFQDLLCYLIDDGGFLVMSNQKDHWKKVGIFFGDVDPYLMYALYNNSIFARRQTFLYQSTCEPATSSHTGAAPRGIVVPSIADLLRLAWWTSAAAW
;
A
#
# COMPACT_ATOMS: atom_id res chain seq x y z
N MET A 1 -8.70 -33.36 12.34
CA MET A 1 -9.85 -33.62 11.45
C MET A 1 -10.33 -32.26 10.91
N ASN A 2 -9.59 -31.46 10.15
CA ASN A 2 -8.65 -31.63 9.02
C ASN A 2 -9.13 -32.56 7.89
N SER A 3 -9.04 -32.01 6.66
CA SER A 3 -9.28 -32.57 5.33
C SER A 3 -10.75 -32.80 4.91
N LEU A 4 -10.99 -32.64 3.59
CA LEU A 4 -12.29 -32.53 2.90
C LEU A 4 -12.98 -31.18 3.22
N TRP A 5 -13.31 -30.29 2.28
CA TRP A 5 -13.64 -30.48 0.86
C TRP A 5 -12.93 -29.49 -0.09
N GLY A 6 -11.90 -29.98 -0.78
CA GLY A 6 -11.70 -29.70 -2.20
C GLY A 6 -12.05 -30.97 -2.96
N LEU A 7 -12.76 -30.88 -4.08
CA LEU A 7 -13.28 -32.01 -4.87
C LEU A 7 -13.15 -31.69 -6.36
N VAL A 8 -12.95 -32.62 -7.30
CA VAL A 8 -13.09 -34.10 -7.28
C VAL A 8 -11.95 -34.73 -8.09
N LEU A 9 -11.30 -35.79 -7.60
CA LEU A 9 -10.92 -36.97 -8.42
C LEU A 9 -10.48 -38.22 -7.62
N GLU A 10 -11.13 -38.51 -6.49
CA GLU A 10 -11.09 -39.86 -5.91
C GLU A 10 -12.45 -40.57 -6.11
N SER A 11 -12.45 -41.56 -7.01
CA SER A 11 -13.10 -42.88 -6.87
C SER A 11 -13.59 -43.44 -8.21
N ARG A 12 -12.72 -44.20 -8.89
CA ARG A 12 -13.03 -45.48 -9.58
C ARG A 12 -11.77 -46.00 -10.28
N LEU A 13 -10.88 -46.60 -9.49
CA LEU A 13 -10.01 -47.74 -9.83
C LEU A 13 -9.13 -48.01 -8.58
N GLY A 14 -9.25 -49.21 -8.01
CA GLY A 14 -8.53 -49.57 -6.78
C GLY A 14 -7.03 -49.83 -6.99
N PRO A 15 -6.24 -49.95 -5.91
CA PRO A 15 -4.78 -50.05 -5.98
C PRO A 15 -4.29 -51.45 -6.39
N ALA A 16 -4.46 -51.82 -7.66
CA ALA A 16 -3.91 -53.07 -8.23
C ALA A 16 -3.84 -53.08 -9.78
N LEU A 17 -3.20 -52.08 -10.41
CA LEU A 17 -2.88 -52.16 -11.86
C LEU A 17 -1.41 -51.81 -12.15
N ASN A 18 -0.75 -52.73 -12.85
CA ASN A 18 0.68 -52.67 -13.15
C ASN A 18 1.01 -51.54 -14.13
N PHE A 19 2.06 -50.77 -13.84
CA PHE A 19 2.49 -49.58 -14.59
C PHE A 19 2.82 -49.84 -16.08
N THR A 20 3.05 -51.09 -16.45
CA THR A 20 3.36 -51.49 -17.84
C THR A 20 2.13 -51.49 -18.76
N ALA A 21 0.92 -51.69 -18.23
CA ALA A 21 -0.29 -51.90 -19.04
C ALA A 21 -0.96 -50.62 -19.59
N LEU A 22 -0.70 -49.45 -18.98
CA LEU A 22 -1.29 -48.16 -19.40
C LEU A 22 -0.52 -47.47 -20.55
N SER A 23 0.70 -47.91 -20.84
CA SER A 23 1.56 -47.31 -21.87
C SER A 23 1.09 -47.55 -23.32
N SER A 24 0.18 -48.49 -23.54
CA SER A 24 -0.31 -48.90 -24.86
C SER A 24 -1.68 -48.32 -25.26
N PHE A 25 -2.36 -47.59 -24.36
CA PHE A 25 -3.72 -47.10 -24.58
C PHE A 25 -3.90 -45.58 -24.49
N LEU A 26 -2.88 -44.84 -24.05
CA LEU A 26 -2.90 -43.37 -24.00
C LEU A 26 -1.98 -42.81 -25.09
N PRO A 27 -2.43 -41.86 -25.93
CA PRO A 27 -1.57 -41.18 -26.88
C PRO A 27 -0.48 -40.36 -26.17
N HIS A 28 0.68 -40.23 -26.80
CA HIS A 28 1.93 -39.77 -26.16
C HIS A 28 1.85 -38.41 -25.42
N TYR A 29 0.88 -37.55 -25.76
CA TYR A 29 0.66 -36.26 -25.11
C TYR A 29 0.03 -36.38 -23.72
N GLU A 30 -0.93 -37.30 -23.50
CA GLU A 30 -1.59 -37.49 -22.20
C GLU A 30 -0.62 -38.05 -21.15
N VAL A 31 0.32 -38.92 -21.56
CA VAL A 31 1.36 -39.46 -20.67
C VAL A 31 2.33 -38.37 -20.19
N LYS A 32 2.65 -37.37 -21.03
CA LYS A 32 3.43 -36.19 -20.62
C LYS A 32 2.62 -35.30 -19.67
N LEU A 33 1.33 -35.09 -19.95
CA LEU A 33 0.46 -34.24 -19.15
C LEU A 33 0.24 -34.82 -17.74
N PHE A 34 -0.02 -36.12 -17.63
CA PHE A 34 -0.16 -36.82 -16.34
C PHE A 34 1.13 -36.82 -15.53
N LYS A 35 2.29 -36.79 -16.21
CA LYS A 35 3.59 -36.63 -15.55
C LYS A 35 3.79 -35.22 -14.99
N ILE A 36 3.48 -34.18 -15.78
CA ILE A 36 3.54 -32.77 -15.33
C ILE A 36 2.59 -32.51 -14.16
N ILE A 37 1.36 -33.05 -14.21
CA ILE A 37 0.39 -32.92 -13.11
C ILE A 37 0.89 -33.66 -11.86
N ASN A 38 1.42 -34.87 -11.99
CA ASN A 38 2.04 -35.57 -10.85
C ASN A 38 3.26 -34.84 -10.31
N ASP A 39 4.11 -34.24 -11.15
CA ASP A 39 5.29 -33.47 -10.70
C ASP A 39 4.87 -32.18 -9.96
N ILE A 40 3.78 -31.51 -10.38
CA ILE A 40 3.18 -30.36 -9.69
C ILE A 40 2.53 -30.77 -8.36
N VAL A 41 1.82 -31.90 -8.30
CA VAL A 41 1.22 -32.40 -7.06
C VAL A 41 2.28 -32.92 -6.08
N PHE A 42 3.33 -33.61 -6.56
CA PHE A 42 4.49 -34.00 -5.75
C PHE A 42 5.24 -32.80 -5.16
N PHE A 43 5.12 -31.61 -5.75
CA PHE A 43 5.74 -30.40 -5.25
C PHE A 43 5.24 -30.03 -3.84
N GLN A 44 3.95 -30.27 -3.55
CA GLN A 44 3.38 -30.01 -2.22
C GLN A 44 3.91 -30.98 -1.15
N GLU A 45 4.31 -32.20 -1.51
CA GLU A 45 4.86 -33.18 -0.55
C GLU A 45 6.39 -33.11 -0.39
N LYS A 46 7.12 -32.54 -1.36
CA LYS A 46 8.60 -32.53 -1.39
C LYS A 46 9.26 -31.17 -1.21
N ALA A 47 8.52 -30.11 -0.89
CA ALA A 47 9.12 -28.84 -0.47
C ALA A 47 10.01 -29.05 0.77
N ILE A 48 11.33 -29.08 0.57
CA ILE A 48 12.31 -29.16 1.65
C ILE A 48 12.16 -27.88 2.48
N LYS A 49 11.88 -28.03 3.78
CA LYS A 49 11.73 -26.91 4.70
C LYS A 49 13.02 -26.08 4.74
N TYR A 50 12.98 -24.91 4.13
CA TYR A 50 13.96 -23.85 4.28
C TYR A 50 13.19 -22.58 4.65
N TYR A 51 13.50 -22.04 5.82
CA TYR A 51 13.04 -20.72 6.23
C TYR A 51 13.95 -19.69 5.55
N ASP A 52 13.37 -18.79 4.75
CA ASP A 52 14.10 -17.69 4.13
C ASP A 52 13.85 -16.40 4.92
N SER A 53 14.88 -16.00 5.67
CA SER A 53 14.90 -14.75 6.46
C SER A 53 14.74 -13.47 5.63
N LYS A 54 14.82 -13.51 4.29
CA LYS A 54 14.59 -12.33 3.44
C LYS A 54 13.15 -12.15 3.03
N ALA A 55 12.42 -13.25 2.86
CA ALA A 55 11.00 -13.22 2.49
C ALA A 55 10.07 -13.19 3.72
N ASP A 56 10.59 -13.54 4.90
CA ASP A 56 9.82 -13.82 6.13
C ASP A 56 8.62 -14.76 5.85
N MET A 57 8.89 -15.83 5.08
CA MET A 57 7.93 -16.84 4.69
C MET A 57 8.47 -18.25 4.93
N ASP A 58 7.61 -19.12 5.49
CA ASP A 58 7.96 -20.47 5.94
C ASP A 58 8.26 -21.51 4.84
N TYR A 59 8.06 -21.17 3.54
CA TYR A 59 8.04 -22.16 2.45
C TYR A 59 8.62 -21.63 1.13
N VAL A 60 9.95 -21.57 1.02
CA VAL A 60 10.65 -21.13 -0.21
C VAL A 60 11.50 -22.26 -0.81
N SER A 61 11.43 -22.45 -2.13
CA SER A 61 12.26 -23.40 -2.88
C SER A 61 13.13 -22.70 -3.93
N SER A 62 14.45 -22.79 -3.75
CA SER A 62 15.46 -22.23 -4.65
C SER A 62 15.80 -23.12 -5.86
N ASN A 63 15.21 -24.33 -5.95
CA ASN A 63 15.51 -25.30 -7.00
C ASN A 63 14.57 -25.22 -8.21
N PHE A 64 13.45 -24.51 -8.10
CA PHE A 64 12.35 -24.57 -9.06
C PHE A 64 11.62 -23.23 -9.21
N LEU A 65 10.84 -23.13 -10.27
CA LEU A 65 9.98 -21.98 -10.58
C LEU A 65 8.50 -22.26 -10.26
N CYS A 66 7.81 -21.32 -9.63
CA CYS A 66 6.35 -21.42 -9.47
C CYS A 66 5.61 -20.86 -10.67
N ILE A 67 4.43 -21.42 -10.96
CA ILE A 67 3.55 -21.04 -12.06
C ILE A 67 2.17 -20.71 -11.47
N PHE A 68 1.66 -19.52 -11.77
CA PHE A 68 0.31 -19.09 -11.39
C PHE A 68 -0.60 -19.00 -12.62
N PHE A 69 -1.84 -19.46 -12.45
CA PHE A 69 -2.93 -19.35 -13.42
C PHE A 69 -4.08 -18.56 -12.80
N CYS A 70 -4.57 -17.53 -13.50
CA CYS A 70 -5.77 -16.80 -13.08
C CYS A 70 -6.98 -17.75 -12.97
N CYS A 71 -7.84 -17.57 -11.97
CA CYS A 71 -8.97 -18.46 -11.71
C CYS A 71 -9.94 -18.59 -12.91
N SER A 72 -10.06 -17.57 -13.77
CA SER A 72 -10.87 -17.61 -15.00
C SER A 72 -10.21 -18.32 -16.19
N LEU A 73 -8.94 -18.71 -16.07
CA LEU A 73 -8.22 -19.54 -17.06
C LEU A 73 -8.31 -21.04 -16.73
N LEU A 74 -8.79 -21.43 -15.54
CA LEU A 74 -8.88 -22.86 -15.18
C LEU A 74 -9.89 -23.64 -16.03
N ASP A 75 -10.98 -23.01 -16.50
CA ASP A 75 -11.89 -23.60 -17.50
C ASP A 75 -11.21 -23.85 -18.86
N LEU A 76 -10.01 -23.30 -19.08
CA LEU A 76 -9.21 -23.37 -20.32
C LEU A 76 -7.91 -24.19 -20.17
N HIS A 77 -7.77 -24.99 -19.11
CA HIS A 77 -6.61 -25.85 -18.84
C HIS A 77 -6.20 -26.80 -20.00
N TYR A 78 -7.08 -27.02 -20.97
CA TYR A 78 -6.87 -27.86 -22.16
C TYR A 78 -6.47 -27.08 -23.42
N THR A 79 -6.23 -25.77 -23.34
CA THR A 79 -5.85 -24.98 -24.52
C THR A 79 -4.37 -25.20 -24.91
N PRO A 80 -4.06 -25.43 -26.21
CA PRO A 80 -2.67 -25.59 -26.66
C PRO A 80 -1.84 -24.30 -26.50
N VAL A 81 -2.50 -23.15 -26.43
CA VAL A 81 -1.87 -21.85 -26.16
C VAL A 81 -1.15 -21.86 -24.82
N ILE A 82 -1.85 -22.23 -23.74
CA ILE A 82 -1.26 -22.29 -22.39
C ILE A 82 -0.15 -23.34 -22.32
N LEU A 83 -0.34 -24.52 -22.93
CA LEU A 83 0.69 -25.57 -22.93
C LEU A 83 1.97 -25.14 -23.67
N ASN A 84 1.84 -24.39 -24.76
CA ASN A 84 2.98 -23.82 -25.47
C ASN A 84 3.72 -22.78 -24.62
N GLU A 85 2.99 -21.89 -23.93
CA GLU A 85 3.57 -20.92 -22.99
C GLU A 85 4.41 -21.62 -21.91
N LEU A 86 3.87 -22.66 -21.27
CA LEU A 86 4.57 -23.41 -20.23
C LEU A 86 5.83 -24.12 -20.73
N ASN A 87 5.86 -24.52 -22.01
CA ASN A 87 6.99 -25.19 -22.63
C ASN A 87 8.12 -24.21 -22.94
N TRP A 88 7.86 -23.06 -23.58
CA TRP A 88 8.94 -22.13 -23.94
C TRP A 88 9.45 -21.32 -22.74
N THR A 89 8.57 -20.95 -21.80
CA THR A 89 8.97 -20.23 -20.57
C THR A 89 9.78 -21.09 -19.60
N GLN A 90 9.95 -22.40 -19.84
CA GLN A 90 10.82 -23.26 -19.03
C GLN A 90 12.28 -22.85 -19.11
N ALA A 91 12.73 -22.24 -20.21
CA ALA A 91 14.10 -21.73 -20.34
C ALA A 91 14.45 -20.64 -19.31
N LEU A 92 13.47 -19.92 -18.75
CA LEU A 92 13.68 -18.83 -17.79
C LEU A 92 14.16 -19.33 -16.42
N GLU A 93 13.84 -20.57 -16.03
CA GLU A 93 14.20 -21.15 -14.74
C GLU A 93 15.71 -21.14 -14.51
N LYS A 94 16.49 -21.49 -15.56
CA LYS A 94 17.95 -21.43 -15.51
C LYS A 94 18.46 -19.99 -15.25
N VAL A 95 17.89 -19.01 -15.95
CA VAL A 95 18.33 -17.60 -15.87
C VAL A 95 18.02 -17.02 -14.50
N PHE A 96 16.83 -17.26 -13.95
CA PHE A 96 16.46 -16.75 -12.62
C PHE A 96 17.32 -17.35 -11.50
N ILE A 97 17.69 -18.64 -11.61
CA ILE A 97 18.64 -19.30 -10.70
C ILE A 97 20.06 -18.72 -10.86
N GLU A 98 20.50 -18.41 -12.08
CA GLU A 98 21.80 -17.77 -12.31
C GLU A 98 21.84 -16.34 -11.71
N ASN A 99 20.83 -15.51 -11.99
CA ASN A 99 20.69 -14.16 -11.40
C ASN A 99 20.73 -14.18 -9.86
N SER A 100 20.01 -15.10 -9.22
CA SER A 100 19.95 -15.21 -7.74
C SER A 100 21.26 -15.74 -7.12
N ARG A 101 22.11 -16.41 -7.91
CA ARG A 101 23.48 -16.80 -7.49
C ARG A 101 24.48 -15.66 -7.64
N GLU A 102 24.31 -14.81 -8.65
CA GLU A 102 25.13 -13.61 -8.84
C GLU A 102 24.81 -12.53 -7.80
N ASP A 103 23.51 -12.25 -7.57
CA ASP A 103 23.04 -11.36 -6.53
C ASP A 103 22.05 -12.07 -5.59
N PRO A 104 22.51 -12.52 -4.42
CA PRO A 104 21.64 -13.10 -3.40
C PRO A 104 20.62 -12.13 -2.80
N SER A 105 20.73 -10.80 -3.01
CA SER A 105 19.78 -9.81 -2.49
C SER A 105 18.49 -9.70 -3.31
N LEU A 106 18.47 -10.23 -4.53
CA LEU A 106 17.28 -10.30 -5.37
C LEU A 106 16.14 -11.09 -4.71
N LEU A 107 14.93 -10.55 -4.82
CA LEU A 107 13.68 -11.14 -4.32
C LEU A 107 12.93 -11.80 -5.48
N TRP A 108 11.63 -11.51 -5.64
CA TRP A 108 10.84 -12.06 -6.74
C TRP A 108 11.37 -11.59 -8.09
N GLN A 109 11.73 -12.57 -8.92
CA GLN A 109 11.91 -12.40 -10.36
C GLN A 109 10.69 -12.99 -11.05
N ALA A 110 9.91 -12.17 -11.73
CA ALA A 110 8.63 -12.54 -12.32
C ALA A 110 8.59 -12.33 -13.84
N PHE A 111 7.95 -13.25 -14.55
CA PHE A 111 7.52 -13.07 -15.94
C PHE A 111 6.00 -13.25 -16.02
N GLY A 112 5.30 -12.19 -16.42
CA GLY A 112 3.88 -12.22 -16.75
C GLY A 112 3.71 -12.34 -18.25
N SER A 113 3.09 -13.43 -18.73
CA SER A 113 2.74 -13.61 -20.13
C SER A 113 1.50 -12.79 -20.51
N ALA A 114 1.42 -12.34 -21.78
CA ALA A 114 0.19 -11.76 -22.36
C ALA A 114 -1.03 -12.71 -22.29
N THR A 115 -0.79 -14.02 -22.16
CA THR A 115 -1.84 -15.03 -21.94
C THR A 115 -2.43 -15.03 -20.52
N GLY A 116 -1.82 -14.30 -19.57
CA GLY A 116 -2.20 -14.28 -18.15
C GLY A 116 -1.52 -15.35 -17.29
N VAL A 117 -0.68 -16.23 -17.88
CA VAL A 117 0.20 -17.15 -17.12
C VAL A 117 1.33 -16.34 -16.48
N THR A 118 1.61 -16.58 -15.20
CA THR A 118 2.72 -15.93 -14.49
C THR A 118 3.71 -16.97 -14.01
N ARG A 119 5.00 -16.63 -14.07
CA ARG A 119 6.08 -17.43 -13.50
C ARG A 119 6.94 -16.58 -12.57
N TYR A 120 7.23 -17.07 -11.38
CA TYR A 120 8.03 -16.35 -10.40
C TYR A 120 9.02 -17.25 -9.66
N TYR A 121 10.20 -16.70 -9.41
CA TYR A 121 11.31 -17.30 -8.66
C TYR A 121 11.66 -16.46 -7.43
N PRO A 122 12.00 -17.06 -6.27
CA PRO A 122 11.97 -18.50 -5.98
C PRO A 122 10.54 -19.07 -5.91
N ALA A 123 10.41 -20.38 -5.91
CA ALA A 123 9.11 -21.05 -5.84
C ALA A 123 8.53 -21.01 -4.42
N THR A 124 7.33 -20.43 -4.25
CA THR A 124 6.55 -20.42 -3.00
C THR A 124 5.10 -20.85 -3.23
N PRO A 125 4.45 -21.51 -2.26
CA PRO A 125 3.03 -21.81 -2.35
C PRO A 125 2.23 -20.51 -2.38
N TRP A 126 1.34 -20.38 -3.36
CA TRP A 126 0.51 -19.20 -3.50
C TRP A 126 -0.37 -18.99 -2.27
N ARG A 127 -0.33 -17.79 -1.69
CA ARG A 127 -1.05 -17.46 -0.44
C ARG A 127 -2.55 -17.25 -0.73
N THR A 128 -3.30 -18.33 -0.89
CA THR A 128 -4.76 -18.27 -1.07
C THR A 128 -5.42 -17.74 0.22
N PRO A 129 -6.11 -16.58 0.18
CA PRO A 129 -6.92 -16.14 1.31
C PRO A 129 -8.18 -17.02 1.45
N ASP A 130 -8.98 -16.83 2.52
CA ASP A 130 -10.29 -17.49 2.73
C ASP A 130 -11.36 -17.16 1.66
N LYS A 131 -10.98 -16.45 0.59
CA LYS A 131 -11.83 -16.01 -0.52
C LYS A 131 -11.17 -16.41 -1.83
N ILE A 132 -12.01 -16.64 -2.85
CA ILE A 132 -11.56 -16.95 -4.22
C ILE A 132 -10.61 -15.84 -4.68
N ASP A 133 -9.40 -16.23 -5.08
CA ASP A 133 -8.44 -15.30 -5.65
C ASP A 133 -8.84 -14.92 -7.09
N LEU A 134 -8.71 -13.63 -7.38
CA LEU A 134 -9.04 -12.99 -8.65
C LEU A 134 -7.81 -12.33 -9.29
N TYR A 135 -6.61 -12.69 -8.84
CA TYR A 135 -5.34 -12.24 -9.41
C TYR A 135 -5.28 -12.52 -10.92
N ASP A 136 -4.93 -11.48 -11.68
CA ASP A 136 -4.54 -11.52 -13.09
C ASP A 136 -3.32 -10.61 -13.23
N VAL A 137 -2.21 -11.14 -13.74
CA VAL A 137 -0.94 -10.40 -13.85
C VAL A 137 -1.07 -9.16 -14.73
N ARG A 138 -1.92 -9.24 -15.76
CA ARG A 138 -2.11 -8.17 -16.75
C ARG A 138 -2.80 -6.94 -16.18
N ARG A 139 -3.43 -7.09 -15.01
CA ARG A 139 -4.02 -6.00 -14.22
C ARG A 139 -3.06 -5.37 -13.21
N ARG A 140 -1.89 -5.98 -12.96
CA ARG A 140 -0.97 -5.48 -11.94
C ARG A 140 -0.27 -4.21 -12.46
N PRO A 141 -0.07 -3.17 -11.62
CA PRO A 141 0.50 -1.90 -12.08
C PRO A 141 1.84 -2.06 -12.81
N TRP A 142 2.68 -2.99 -12.36
CA TRP A 142 3.97 -3.31 -12.98
C TRP A 142 3.82 -3.84 -14.42
N TYR A 143 2.83 -4.69 -14.68
CA TYR A 143 2.55 -5.17 -16.02
C TYR A 143 2.04 -4.04 -16.92
N ILE A 144 1.08 -3.24 -16.44
CA ILE A 144 0.47 -2.15 -17.23
C ILE A 144 1.50 -1.10 -17.64
N THR A 145 2.40 -0.74 -16.71
CA THR A 145 3.51 0.19 -16.93
C THR A 145 4.46 -0.36 -18.00
N GLY A 146 4.97 -1.58 -17.83
CA GLY A 146 5.86 -2.21 -18.82
C GLY A 146 5.21 -2.54 -20.17
N ALA A 147 3.88 -2.70 -20.24
CA ALA A 147 3.15 -3.08 -21.45
C ALA A 147 2.72 -1.89 -22.33
N SER A 148 2.61 -0.66 -21.78
CA SER A 148 2.08 0.49 -22.52
C SER A 148 2.67 1.82 -22.06
N SER A 149 2.96 2.72 -23.01
CA SER A 149 3.35 4.08 -22.69
C SER A 149 2.16 4.94 -22.23
N PRO A 150 2.39 5.99 -21.40
CA PRO A 150 1.33 6.85 -20.84
C PRO A 150 0.32 7.37 -21.86
N LYS A 151 -0.94 7.51 -21.45
CA LYS A 151 -2.06 7.85 -22.37
C LYS A 151 -2.97 8.97 -21.87
N ASP A 152 -3.36 9.84 -22.81
CA ASP A 152 -4.46 10.78 -22.70
C ASP A 152 -5.75 10.11 -23.21
N MET A 153 -6.68 9.83 -22.31
CA MET A 153 -7.88 9.04 -22.54
C MET A 153 -9.16 9.85 -22.36
N VAL A 154 -10.04 9.83 -23.36
CA VAL A 154 -11.44 10.27 -23.20
C VAL A 154 -12.37 9.06 -23.27
N ILE A 155 -13.12 8.81 -22.20
CA ILE A 155 -14.17 7.79 -22.17
C ILE A 155 -15.50 8.48 -22.50
N LEU A 156 -16.12 8.08 -23.61
CA LEU A 156 -17.47 8.45 -24.02
C LEU A 156 -18.45 7.35 -23.62
N VAL A 157 -19.46 7.73 -22.84
CA VAL A 157 -20.53 6.84 -22.37
C VAL A 157 -21.85 7.26 -23.00
N ASP A 158 -22.45 6.36 -23.76
CA ASP A 158 -23.82 6.50 -24.25
C ASP A 158 -24.79 6.43 -23.07
N VAL A 159 -25.64 7.44 -22.92
CA VAL A 159 -26.72 7.49 -21.93
C VAL A 159 -28.08 7.77 -22.59
N SER A 160 -28.23 7.41 -23.86
CA SER A 160 -29.52 7.42 -24.57
C SER A 160 -30.54 6.44 -23.97
N GLY A 161 -31.78 6.45 -24.47
CA GLY A 161 -32.84 5.55 -24.01
C GLY A 161 -32.60 4.06 -24.30
N SER A 162 -31.84 3.70 -25.34
CA SER A 162 -31.61 2.31 -25.77
C SER A 162 -30.85 1.50 -24.73
N VAL A 163 -29.78 2.08 -24.17
CA VAL A 163 -28.92 1.44 -23.16
C VAL A 163 -29.60 1.22 -21.80
N SER A 164 -30.85 1.65 -21.61
CA SER A 164 -31.53 1.56 -20.32
C SER A 164 -31.69 0.11 -19.80
N GLY A 165 -31.57 -0.07 -18.48
CA GLY A 165 -31.65 -1.40 -17.84
C GLY A 165 -30.30 -2.11 -17.74
N LEU A 166 -30.21 -3.35 -18.26
CA LEU A 166 -29.02 -4.21 -18.08
C LEU A 166 -27.78 -3.64 -18.76
N THR A 167 -27.93 -3.05 -19.95
CA THR A 167 -26.80 -2.53 -20.73
C THR A 167 -26.09 -1.39 -20.03
N LEU A 168 -26.80 -0.37 -19.53
CA LEU A 168 -26.21 0.70 -18.72
C LEU A 168 -25.52 0.15 -17.46
N LYS A 169 -26.06 -0.91 -16.83
CA LYS A 169 -25.40 -1.55 -15.67
C LYS A 169 -24.07 -2.21 -16.07
N LEU A 170 -24.01 -2.87 -17.22
CA LEU A 170 -22.77 -3.42 -17.77
C LEU A 170 -21.79 -2.31 -18.16
N ILE A 171 -22.24 -1.25 -18.84
CA ILE A 171 -21.40 -0.09 -19.20
C ILE A 171 -20.78 0.55 -17.94
N LYS A 172 -21.57 0.79 -16.89
CA LYS A 172 -21.06 1.34 -15.61
C LYS A 172 -19.99 0.46 -14.99
N ALA A 173 -20.15 -0.87 -15.03
CA ALA A 173 -19.13 -1.81 -14.57
C ALA A 173 -17.89 -1.79 -15.48
N SER A 174 -18.06 -1.76 -16.81
CA SER A 174 -16.95 -1.70 -17.78
C SER A 174 -16.12 -0.45 -17.65
N VAL A 175 -16.74 0.72 -17.50
CA VAL A 175 -16.03 1.99 -17.25
C VAL A 175 -15.33 1.97 -15.88
N THR A 176 -15.93 1.34 -14.87
CA THR A 176 -15.32 1.18 -13.53
C THR A 176 -14.05 0.33 -13.60
N GLU A 177 -14.08 -0.81 -14.29
CA GLU A 177 -12.93 -1.71 -14.47
C GLU A 177 -11.87 -1.08 -15.40
N MET A 178 -12.29 -0.37 -16.46
CA MET A 178 -11.39 0.35 -17.37
C MET A 178 -10.58 1.42 -16.64
N LEU A 179 -11.21 2.18 -15.73
CA LEU A 179 -10.50 3.15 -14.89
C LEU A 179 -9.43 2.50 -13.98
N ASP A 180 -9.58 1.23 -13.60
CA ASP A 180 -8.55 0.51 -12.84
C ASP A 180 -7.33 0.11 -13.68
N THR A 181 -7.43 0.12 -15.01
CA THR A 181 -6.29 -0.11 -15.91
C THR A 181 -5.39 1.11 -16.11
N LEU A 182 -5.73 2.26 -15.50
CA LEU A 182 -4.98 3.50 -15.63
C LEU A 182 -3.94 3.67 -14.52
N SER A 183 -2.70 3.96 -14.90
CA SER A 183 -1.61 4.35 -14.00
C SER A 183 -1.74 5.82 -13.60
N ASP A 184 -0.88 6.29 -12.69
CA ASP A 184 -0.88 7.69 -12.27
C ASP A 184 -0.24 8.64 -13.31
N ASP A 185 0.50 8.12 -14.30
CA ASP A 185 1.01 8.92 -15.43
C ASP A 185 -0.03 9.14 -16.54
N ASP A 186 -1.14 8.40 -16.49
CA ASP A 186 -2.25 8.53 -17.43
C ASP A 186 -3.16 9.72 -17.09
N TYR A 187 -3.76 10.32 -18.12
CA TYR A 187 -4.69 11.45 -17.99
C TYR A 187 -6.05 11.06 -18.56
N VAL A 188 -7.13 11.27 -17.80
CA VAL A 188 -8.47 10.80 -18.16
C VAL A 188 -9.55 11.87 -17.97
N ASN A 189 -10.56 11.86 -18.84
CA ASN A 189 -11.86 12.45 -18.57
C ASN A 189 -12.97 11.49 -19.03
N VAL A 190 -14.13 11.55 -18.35
CA VAL A 190 -15.31 10.75 -18.67
C VAL A 190 -16.45 11.70 -19.03
N ALA A 191 -17.01 11.52 -20.23
CA ALA A 191 -18.15 12.27 -20.72
C ALA A 191 -19.33 11.33 -20.98
N SER A 192 -20.53 11.79 -20.64
CA SER A 192 -21.79 11.14 -20.99
C SER A 192 -22.44 11.92 -22.13
N PHE A 193 -22.99 11.21 -23.11
CA PHE A 193 -23.72 11.85 -24.21
C PHE A 193 -25.07 11.17 -24.47
N SER A 194 -26.05 12.00 -24.83
CA SER A 194 -27.29 11.56 -25.47
C SER A 194 -27.59 12.52 -26.62
N GLU A 195 -28.40 13.56 -26.40
CA GLU A 195 -28.62 14.66 -27.38
C GLU A 195 -27.48 15.68 -27.40
N LYS A 196 -26.70 15.73 -26.32
CA LYS A 196 -25.49 16.54 -26.17
C LYS A 196 -24.48 15.78 -25.31
N ALA A 197 -23.20 16.10 -25.48
CA ALA A 197 -22.11 15.54 -24.69
C ALA A 197 -21.67 16.49 -23.57
N GLU A 198 -21.63 16.00 -22.35
CA GLU A 198 -21.22 16.74 -21.16
C GLU A 198 -20.23 15.92 -20.31
N ALA A 199 -19.31 16.60 -19.61
CA ALA A 199 -18.41 15.94 -18.67
C ALA A 199 -19.21 15.42 -17.46
N VAL A 200 -19.03 14.15 -17.08
CA VAL A 200 -19.74 13.50 -15.97
C VAL A 200 -19.47 14.21 -14.62
N ILE A 201 -18.34 14.90 -14.51
CA ILE A 201 -17.98 15.72 -13.35
C ILE A 201 -17.84 17.19 -13.79
N PRO A 202 -18.76 18.10 -13.39
CA PRO A 202 -18.72 19.52 -13.80
C PRO A 202 -17.42 20.27 -13.42
N CYS A 203 -16.72 19.80 -12.38
CA CYS A 203 -15.44 20.35 -11.94
C CYS A 203 -14.27 20.00 -12.89
N PHE A 204 -14.35 18.86 -13.60
CA PHE A 204 -13.28 18.36 -14.48
C PHE A 204 -13.54 18.78 -15.94
N LYS A 205 -13.28 20.07 -16.20
CA LYS A 205 -13.44 20.70 -17.52
C LYS A 205 -12.42 20.24 -18.57
N HIS A 206 -11.38 19.53 -18.14
CA HIS A 206 -10.26 19.04 -18.93
C HIS A 206 -9.81 17.66 -18.42
N LEU A 207 -8.93 16.98 -19.16
CA LEU A 207 -8.27 15.74 -18.74
C LEU A 207 -7.55 15.93 -17.41
N VAL A 208 -7.80 15.05 -16.44
CA VAL A 208 -7.13 15.06 -15.13
C VAL A 208 -6.28 13.80 -14.96
N GLN A 209 -5.18 13.93 -14.21
CA GLN A 209 -4.32 12.79 -13.86
C GLN A 209 -5.13 11.68 -13.18
N ALA A 210 -4.93 10.42 -13.59
CA ALA A 210 -5.72 9.27 -13.18
C ALA A 210 -5.35 8.71 -11.78
N ASN A 211 -5.09 9.61 -10.84
CA ASN A 211 -4.74 9.30 -9.45
C ASN A 211 -5.88 8.55 -8.73
N VAL A 212 -5.53 7.72 -7.75
CA VAL A 212 -6.49 6.93 -6.93
C VAL A 212 -7.70 7.77 -6.45
N ARG A 213 -7.47 9.01 -6.01
CA ARG A 213 -8.53 9.95 -5.61
C ARG A 213 -9.46 10.33 -6.77
N ASN A 214 -8.92 10.69 -7.93
CA ASN A 214 -9.70 11.12 -9.10
C ASN A 214 -10.49 9.93 -9.67
N LYS A 215 -9.85 8.75 -9.79
CA LYS A 215 -10.51 7.49 -10.15
C LYS A 215 -11.71 7.20 -9.24
N LYS A 216 -11.58 7.35 -7.93
CA LYS A 216 -12.69 7.16 -6.97
C LYS A 216 -13.87 8.12 -7.20
N ILE A 217 -13.60 9.38 -7.56
CA ILE A 217 -14.66 10.37 -7.88
C ILE A 217 -15.36 9.99 -9.19
N PHE A 218 -14.60 9.66 -10.26
CA PHE A 218 -15.17 9.17 -11.52
C PHE A 218 -16.04 7.93 -11.31
N LYS A 219 -15.55 6.91 -10.58
CA LYS A 219 -16.32 5.70 -10.27
C LYS A 219 -17.64 6.02 -9.58
N LYS A 220 -17.67 6.93 -8.60
CA LYS A 220 -18.91 7.34 -7.93
C LYS A 220 -19.89 7.99 -8.92
N ALA A 221 -19.44 8.97 -9.70
CA ALA A 221 -20.30 9.69 -10.64
C ALA A 221 -20.82 8.78 -11.77
N VAL A 222 -20.01 7.84 -12.25
CA VAL A 222 -20.40 6.79 -13.21
C VAL A 222 -21.55 5.93 -12.66
N GLN A 223 -21.52 5.54 -11.38
CA GLN A 223 -22.61 4.76 -10.79
C GLN A 223 -23.94 5.55 -10.69
N GLU A 224 -23.90 6.88 -10.63
CA GLU A 224 -25.07 7.75 -10.50
C GLU A 224 -25.77 8.07 -11.84
N MET A 225 -25.14 7.79 -13.00
CA MET A 225 -25.69 8.10 -14.34
C MET A 225 -27.06 7.47 -14.63
N GLN A 226 -27.90 8.13 -15.43
CA GLN A 226 -29.24 7.65 -15.85
C GLN A 226 -29.42 7.77 -17.37
N ALA A 227 -30.02 6.75 -17.99
CA ALA A 227 -30.32 6.71 -19.42
C ALA A 227 -31.56 7.55 -19.77
N LYS A 228 -31.41 8.58 -20.62
CA LYS A 228 -32.47 9.49 -21.12
C LYS A 228 -32.08 10.14 -22.46
N GLY A 229 -33.06 10.34 -23.34
CA GLY A 229 -32.90 11.06 -24.61
C GLY A 229 -32.55 10.16 -25.79
N THR A 230 -32.20 10.78 -26.92
CA THR A 230 -31.77 10.11 -28.16
C THR A 230 -30.24 10.02 -28.25
N THR A 231 -29.69 9.39 -29.28
CA THR A 231 -28.25 9.16 -29.44
C THR A 231 -27.66 10.06 -30.53
N ASP A 232 -26.75 10.97 -30.17
CA ASP A 232 -25.94 11.74 -31.13
C ASP A 232 -24.44 11.50 -30.91
N TYR A 233 -23.83 10.71 -31.81
CA TYR A 233 -22.38 10.48 -31.80
C TYR A 233 -21.57 11.72 -32.19
N LYS A 234 -22.15 12.68 -32.95
CA LYS A 234 -21.39 13.83 -33.45
C LYS A 234 -21.04 14.78 -32.32
N SER A 235 -21.98 15.12 -31.43
CA SER A 235 -21.67 15.89 -30.22
C SER A 235 -20.70 15.15 -29.29
N GLY A 236 -20.85 13.83 -29.14
CA GLY A 236 -19.92 12.96 -28.40
C GLY A 236 -18.46 13.08 -28.88
N PHE A 237 -18.21 12.80 -30.16
CA PHE A 237 -16.87 12.89 -30.73
C PHE A 237 -16.34 14.33 -30.80
N HIS A 238 -17.18 15.31 -31.12
CA HIS A 238 -16.80 16.73 -31.09
C HIS A 238 -16.34 17.17 -29.69
N PHE A 239 -17.01 16.74 -28.62
CA PHE A 239 -16.55 16.97 -27.24
C PHE A 239 -15.19 16.31 -26.99
N ALA A 240 -15.02 15.03 -27.35
CA ALA A 240 -13.78 14.30 -27.14
C ALA A 240 -12.57 14.91 -27.88
N PHE A 241 -12.74 15.33 -29.13
CA PHE A 241 -11.67 15.99 -29.87
C PHE A 241 -11.31 17.36 -29.27
N ASN A 242 -12.29 18.16 -28.83
CA ASN A 242 -12.01 19.44 -28.16
C ASN A 242 -11.25 19.25 -26.82
N GLN A 243 -11.54 18.17 -26.07
CA GLN A 243 -10.75 17.80 -24.89
C GLN A 243 -9.32 17.38 -25.27
N LEU A 244 -9.16 16.55 -26.30
CA LEU A 244 -7.87 16.04 -26.76
C LEU A 244 -7.00 17.04 -27.53
N LEU A 245 -7.54 18.17 -27.98
CA LEU A 245 -6.81 19.24 -28.67
C LEU A 245 -6.39 20.39 -27.75
N ASN A 246 -6.93 20.48 -26.53
CA ASN A 246 -6.52 21.51 -25.57
C ASN A 246 -5.08 21.26 -25.08
N THR A 247 -4.19 22.23 -25.34
CA THR A 247 -2.76 22.20 -25.00
C THR A 247 -2.43 22.91 -23.69
N ASN A 248 -3.35 23.70 -23.13
CA ASN A 248 -3.08 24.59 -21.99
C ASN A 248 -3.21 23.88 -20.62
N VAL A 249 -3.08 22.56 -20.60
CA VAL A 249 -3.39 21.67 -19.47
C VAL A 249 -2.27 20.62 -19.35
N PRO A 250 -1.81 20.25 -18.14
CA PRO A 250 -0.88 19.14 -17.95
C PRO A 250 -1.47 17.83 -18.48
N ARG A 251 -0.66 17.05 -19.21
CA ARG A 251 -1.07 15.87 -19.98
C ARG A 251 0.11 14.91 -20.17
N ALA A 252 -0.18 13.64 -20.49
CA ALA A 252 0.84 12.67 -20.88
C ALA A 252 1.43 13.00 -22.27
N ASN A 253 0.61 13.52 -23.19
CA ASN A 253 0.96 13.93 -24.55
C ASN A 253 1.65 12.84 -25.42
N CYS A 254 1.57 11.56 -25.01
CA CYS A 254 2.02 10.41 -25.77
C CYS A 254 0.84 9.78 -26.53
N ASN A 255 0.25 8.69 -26.05
CA ASN A 255 -0.90 8.05 -26.70
C ASN A 255 -2.18 8.88 -26.52
N LYS A 256 -2.89 9.22 -27.60
CA LYS A 256 -4.19 9.91 -27.55
C LYS A 256 -5.31 8.97 -27.98
N ILE A 257 -6.23 8.67 -27.06
CA ILE A 257 -7.26 7.65 -27.25
C ILE A 257 -8.66 8.13 -26.88
N ILE A 258 -9.65 7.69 -27.65
CA ILE A 258 -11.08 7.81 -27.35
C ILE A 258 -11.64 6.40 -27.20
N MET A 259 -12.42 6.15 -26.15
CA MET A 259 -13.16 4.90 -25.97
C MET A 259 -14.65 5.18 -25.91
N LEU A 260 -15.43 4.57 -26.81
CA LEU A 260 -16.88 4.70 -26.89
C LEU A 260 -17.57 3.45 -26.34
N PHE A 261 -18.43 3.60 -25.34
CA PHE A 261 -19.30 2.53 -24.81
C PHE A 261 -20.76 2.81 -25.19
N THR A 262 -21.39 1.90 -25.94
CA THR A 262 -22.74 2.03 -26.50
C THR A 262 -23.33 0.63 -26.78
N ASP A 263 -24.62 0.54 -27.13
CA ASP A 263 -25.32 -0.71 -27.47
C ASP A 263 -25.52 -0.92 -28.98
N GLY A 264 -24.85 -0.11 -29.81
CA GLY A 264 -25.01 -0.12 -31.26
C GLY A 264 -25.44 1.25 -31.76
N GLY A 265 -25.44 1.44 -33.08
CA GLY A 265 -25.86 2.71 -33.66
C GLY A 265 -25.79 2.74 -35.17
N GLU A 266 -26.48 3.71 -35.76
CA GLU A 266 -26.71 3.78 -37.21
C GLU A 266 -25.76 4.75 -37.93
N ASP A 267 -25.35 5.84 -37.26
CA ASP A 267 -24.42 6.84 -37.82
C ASP A 267 -22.94 6.45 -37.57
N ARG A 268 -22.09 6.81 -38.52
CA ARG A 268 -20.63 6.64 -38.48
C ARG A 268 -19.88 7.91 -38.07
N ALA A 269 -20.55 9.07 -38.03
CA ALA A 269 -19.96 10.38 -37.71
C ALA A 269 -18.67 10.69 -38.52
N GLN A 270 -18.66 10.28 -39.80
CA GLN A 270 -17.49 10.35 -40.69
C GLN A 270 -16.98 11.79 -40.86
N ASP A 271 -17.89 12.76 -40.91
CA ASP A 271 -17.62 14.20 -40.99
C ASP A 271 -16.73 14.72 -39.85
N ILE A 272 -16.93 14.21 -38.62
CA ILE A 272 -16.10 14.59 -37.47
C ILE A 272 -14.68 14.01 -37.60
N PHE A 273 -14.54 12.78 -38.09
CA PHE A 273 -13.21 12.16 -38.26
C PHE A 273 -12.41 12.79 -39.42
N GLU A 274 -13.10 13.17 -40.51
CA GLU A 274 -12.53 13.93 -41.62
C GLU A 274 -12.02 15.30 -41.18
N GLN A 275 -12.77 16.01 -40.32
CA GLN A 275 -12.38 17.32 -39.82
C GLN A 275 -11.23 17.28 -38.80
N TYR A 276 -11.24 16.32 -37.86
CA TYR A 276 -10.37 16.39 -36.66
C TYR A 276 -9.21 15.39 -36.64
N ASN A 277 -9.28 14.25 -37.34
CA ASN A 277 -8.28 13.17 -37.20
C ASN A 277 -7.59 12.77 -38.52
N TRP A 278 -8.24 12.95 -39.67
CA TRP A 278 -7.68 12.55 -40.97
C TRP A 278 -6.87 13.70 -41.60
N PRO A 279 -5.83 13.39 -42.42
CA PRO A 279 -5.39 12.06 -42.86
C PRO A 279 -4.45 11.34 -41.87
N ASN A 280 -3.84 12.04 -40.91
CA ASN A 280 -2.72 11.52 -40.11
C ASN A 280 -3.13 10.39 -39.15
N LYS A 281 -4.38 10.41 -38.64
CA LYS A 281 -4.95 9.44 -37.70
C LYS A 281 -4.07 9.30 -36.45
N THR A 282 -3.91 10.43 -35.75
CA THR A 282 -3.11 10.56 -34.52
C THR A 282 -3.88 10.09 -33.29
N VAL A 283 -5.20 10.24 -33.28
CA VAL A 283 -6.07 9.74 -32.21
C VAL A 283 -6.59 8.36 -32.59
N ARG A 284 -6.48 7.39 -31.67
CA ARG A 284 -7.07 6.05 -31.83
C ARG A 284 -8.45 6.00 -31.20
N VAL A 285 -9.39 5.31 -31.85
CA VAL A 285 -10.77 5.19 -31.37
C VAL A 285 -11.12 3.73 -31.16
N PHE A 286 -11.44 3.37 -29.92
CA PHE A 286 -11.91 2.05 -29.55
C PHE A 286 -13.43 2.09 -29.32
N THR A 287 -14.13 1.05 -29.76
CA THR A 287 -15.60 0.96 -29.66
C THR A 287 -15.99 -0.32 -28.94
N PHE A 288 -16.79 -0.18 -27.89
CA PHE A 288 -17.30 -1.27 -27.07
C PHE A 288 -18.82 -1.38 -27.30
N SER A 289 -19.24 -2.48 -27.94
CA SER A 289 -20.65 -2.87 -27.97
C SER A 289 -20.97 -3.61 -26.68
N VAL A 290 -21.96 -3.14 -25.91
CA VAL A 290 -22.22 -3.65 -24.57
C VAL A 290 -23.64 -4.18 -24.43
N GLY A 291 -23.79 -5.33 -23.76
CA GLY A 291 -25.07 -5.99 -23.54
C GLY A 291 -25.40 -7.02 -24.61
N GLN A 292 -26.64 -7.51 -24.58
CA GLN A 292 -27.19 -8.38 -25.61
C GLN A 292 -28.35 -7.62 -26.29
N HIS A 293 -28.11 -7.19 -27.52
CA HIS A 293 -28.98 -6.30 -28.28
C HIS A 293 -29.04 -6.74 -29.74
N ASN A 294 -30.04 -6.23 -30.47
CA ASN A 294 -30.24 -6.49 -31.90
C ASN A 294 -29.91 -5.27 -32.78
N TYR A 295 -29.35 -4.19 -32.20
CA TYR A 295 -28.91 -3.01 -32.96
C TYR A 295 -27.68 -3.32 -33.82
N ASP A 296 -27.50 -2.56 -34.90
CA ASP A 296 -26.35 -2.73 -35.80
C ASP A 296 -25.04 -2.27 -35.12
N VAL A 297 -24.01 -3.10 -35.25
CA VAL A 297 -22.64 -2.87 -34.76
C VAL A 297 -21.67 -2.52 -35.89
N THR A 298 -22.11 -2.60 -37.15
CA THR A 298 -21.30 -2.33 -38.35
C THR A 298 -20.71 -0.91 -38.34
N PRO A 299 -21.44 0.15 -37.92
CA PRO A 299 -20.87 1.49 -37.78
C PRO A 299 -19.78 1.58 -36.71
N LEU A 300 -19.92 0.88 -35.57
CA LEU A 300 -18.89 0.83 -34.52
C LEU A 300 -17.61 0.16 -35.03
N GLN A 301 -17.74 -1.00 -35.66
CA GLN A 301 -16.61 -1.71 -36.29
C GLN A 301 -15.92 -0.82 -37.33
N TRP A 302 -16.68 -0.08 -38.14
CA TRP A 302 -16.13 0.86 -39.11
C TRP A 302 -15.36 2.01 -38.43
N ILE A 303 -15.89 2.63 -37.36
CA ILE A 303 -15.23 3.70 -36.60
C ILE A 303 -13.88 3.23 -36.03
N ALA A 304 -13.83 2.04 -35.43
CA ALA A 304 -12.61 1.47 -34.88
C ALA A 304 -11.55 1.18 -35.97
N CYS A 305 -11.95 0.48 -37.04
CA CYS A 305 -11.08 0.16 -38.17
C CYS A 305 -10.55 1.42 -38.87
N ALA A 306 -11.41 2.43 -39.08
CA ALA A 306 -11.02 3.66 -39.76
C ALA A 306 -9.98 4.47 -38.98
N ASN A 307 -9.96 4.37 -37.64
CA ASN A 307 -9.12 5.18 -36.76
C ASN A 307 -8.00 4.37 -36.04
N LYS A 308 -7.53 3.25 -36.61
CA LYS A 308 -6.42 2.42 -36.07
C LYS A 308 -6.63 1.94 -34.62
N GLY A 309 -7.89 1.78 -34.21
CA GLY A 309 -8.27 1.25 -32.90
C GLY A 309 -8.68 -0.22 -32.97
N TYR A 310 -9.63 -0.61 -32.14
CA TYR A 310 -10.16 -1.98 -32.08
C TYR A 310 -11.61 -2.00 -31.59
N TYR A 311 -12.33 -3.06 -31.95
CA TYR A 311 -13.73 -3.29 -31.59
C TYR A 311 -13.83 -4.41 -30.55
N PHE A 312 -14.63 -4.20 -29.51
CA PHE A 312 -14.84 -5.15 -28.42
C PHE A 312 -16.34 -5.39 -28.19
N GLU A 313 -16.72 -6.61 -27.79
CA GLU A 313 -18.11 -6.98 -27.52
C GLU A 313 -18.27 -7.54 -26.10
N ILE A 314 -18.97 -6.80 -25.22
CA ILE A 314 -19.15 -7.13 -23.80
C ILE A 314 -20.58 -7.64 -23.56
N ARG A 315 -20.78 -8.96 -23.67
CA ARG A 315 -22.10 -9.60 -23.46
C ARG A 315 -22.46 -9.85 -22.00
N SER A 316 -21.48 -9.95 -21.11
CA SER A 316 -21.68 -10.36 -19.71
C SER A 316 -20.68 -9.72 -18.75
N ILE A 317 -20.97 -9.78 -17.45
CA ILE A 317 -20.09 -9.25 -16.39
C ILE A 317 -18.69 -9.91 -16.40
N CYS A 318 -18.60 -11.20 -16.73
CA CYS A 318 -17.33 -11.92 -16.80
C CYS A 318 -16.48 -11.48 -18.00
N ALA A 319 -17.11 -11.17 -19.14
CA ALA A 319 -16.42 -10.70 -20.34
C ALA A 319 -15.78 -9.30 -20.15
N ILE A 320 -16.30 -8.47 -19.24
CA ILE A 320 -15.76 -7.13 -18.95
C ILE A 320 -14.26 -7.21 -18.66
N ARG A 321 -13.86 -8.11 -17.75
CA ARG A 321 -12.49 -8.12 -17.23
C ARG A 321 -11.44 -8.40 -18.29
N ILE A 322 -11.75 -9.22 -19.30
CA ILE A 322 -10.81 -9.55 -20.37
C ILE A 322 -10.79 -8.40 -21.39
N ASN A 323 -11.95 -8.03 -21.91
CA ASN A 323 -12.07 -7.03 -22.98
C ASN A 323 -11.61 -5.62 -22.57
N THR A 324 -11.68 -5.28 -21.28
CA THR A 324 -11.17 -4.00 -20.76
C THR A 324 -9.64 -3.94 -20.64
N GLN A 325 -8.91 -5.03 -20.89
CA GLN A 325 -7.44 -5.08 -20.85
C GLN A 325 -6.80 -5.21 -22.25
N GLU A 326 -7.43 -5.93 -23.18
CA GLU A 326 -6.91 -6.22 -24.54
C GLU A 326 -6.56 -4.97 -25.38
N TYR A 327 -7.05 -3.77 -25.01
CA TYR A 327 -6.65 -2.54 -25.69
C TYR A 327 -5.16 -2.22 -25.51
N LEU A 328 -4.51 -2.72 -24.44
CA LEU A 328 -3.08 -2.56 -24.19
C LEU A 328 -2.24 -3.22 -25.30
N ASP A 329 -2.65 -4.37 -25.83
CA ASP A 329 -2.00 -5.06 -26.96
C ASP A 329 -1.98 -4.21 -28.24
N VAL A 330 -2.96 -3.30 -28.39
CA VAL A 330 -3.05 -2.37 -29.52
C VAL A 330 -2.16 -1.14 -29.29
N LEU A 331 -1.97 -0.73 -28.03
CA LEU A 331 -1.08 0.36 -27.64
C LEU A 331 0.40 -0.07 -27.59
N GLY A 332 0.71 -1.34 -27.32
CA GLY A 332 2.07 -1.89 -27.34
C GLY A 332 2.69 -1.98 -28.74
N ARG A 333 1.90 -1.99 -29.81
CA ARG A 333 2.42 -2.22 -31.19
C ARG A 333 3.53 -1.26 -31.64
N PRO A 334 3.45 0.08 -31.42
CA PRO A 334 4.55 1.00 -31.76
C PRO A 334 5.80 0.76 -30.91
N MET A 335 5.63 0.31 -29.66
CA MET A 335 6.71 -0.01 -28.74
C MET A 335 7.50 -1.22 -29.24
N VAL A 336 6.81 -2.27 -29.71
CA VAL A 336 7.43 -3.43 -30.37
C VAL A 336 8.19 -3.02 -31.64
N LEU A 337 7.64 -2.09 -32.44
CA LEU A 337 8.28 -1.60 -33.67
C LEU A 337 9.51 -0.72 -33.43
N ALA A 338 9.62 -0.04 -32.28
CA ALA A 338 10.82 0.70 -31.88
C ALA A 338 11.97 -0.20 -31.43
N GLY A 339 11.73 -1.51 -31.24
CA GLY A 339 12.77 -2.49 -30.97
C GLY A 339 13.58 -2.17 -29.70
N ASN A 340 14.90 -2.08 -29.83
CA ASN A 340 15.77 -1.88 -28.67
C ASN A 340 15.61 -0.51 -27.99
N GLU A 341 15.18 0.53 -28.71
CA GLU A 341 14.98 1.87 -28.13
C GLU A 341 13.84 1.88 -27.09
N ALA A 342 12.89 0.97 -27.23
CA ALA A 342 11.76 0.79 -26.31
C ALA A 342 12.05 -0.15 -25.13
N LYS A 343 13.21 -0.82 -25.08
CA LYS A 343 13.62 -1.66 -23.95
C LYS A 343 14.28 -0.84 -22.86
N GLN A 344 13.48 0.01 -22.23
CA GLN A 344 13.88 0.83 -21.09
C GLN A 344 13.26 0.22 -19.83
N VAL A 345 14.02 0.20 -18.73
CA VAL A 345 13.50 -0.25 -17.43
C VAL A 345 12.62 0.86 -16.87
N GLN A 346 11.36 0.53 -16.57
CA GLN A 346 10.43 1.45 -15.92
C GLN A 346 10.13 0.97 -14.50
N TRP A 347 10.21 1.89 -13.55
CA TRP A 347 9.96 1.62 -12.13
C TRP A 347 8.52 1.93 -11.77
N THR A 348 7.91 1.09 -10.94
CA THR A 348 6.55 1.34 -10.44
C THR A 348 6.51 2.30 -9.26
N ASN A 349 5.32 2.85 -9.02
CA ASN A 349 4.96 3.39 -7.71
C ASN A 349 4.94 2.28 -6.64
N VAL A 350 5.16 2.64 -5.37
CA VAL A 350 5.16 1.71 -4.22
C VAL A 350 3.80 1.00 -4.12
N TYR A 351 3.80 -0.33 -4.08
CA TYR A 351 2.59 -1.12 -3.86
C TYR A 351 2.84 -2.29 -2.89
N GLN A 352 1.76 -2.91 -2.41
CA GLN A 352 1.85 -4.08 -1.54
C GLN A 352 1.96 -5.36 -2.38
N ASP A 353 3.02 -6.14 -2.15
CA ASP A 353 3.23 -7.41 -2.85
C ASP A 353 2.07 -8.40 -2.63
N ALA A 354 1.73 -9.14 -3.68
CA ALA A 354 0.67 -10.14 -3.70
C ALA A 354 1.02 -11.43 -2.95
N LEU A 355 2.31 -11.81 -2.88
CA LEU A 355 2.76 -12.96 -2.08
C LEU A 355 2.89 -12.61 -0.59
N GLY A 356 3.10 -11.33 -0.30
CA GLY A 356 2.97 -10.74 1.03
C GLY A 356 4.28 -10.25 1.64
N LEU A 357 5.34 -10.04 0.84
CA LEU A 357 6.62 -9.49 1.31
C LEU A 357 6.49 -8.16 2.07
N GLY A 358 5.49 -7.34 1.72
CA GLY A 358 5.33 -6.00 2.26
C GLY A 358 5.23 -4.96 1.15
N LEU A 359 5.90 -3.83 1.31
CA LEU A 359 5.90 -2.74 0.33
C LEU A 359 7.09 -2.90 -0.64
N VAL A 360 6.79 -3.02 -1.92
CA VAL A 360 7.77 -3.26 -2.99
C VAL A 360 7.69 -2.20 -4.09
N VAL A 361 8.76 -2.09 -4.86
CA VAL A 361 8.82 -1.40 -6.15
C VAL A 361 9.43 -2.33 -7.18
N THR A 362 8.84 -2.38 -8.37
CA THR A 362 9.22 -3.33 -9.42
C THR A 362 9.92 -2.60 -10.56
N GLY A 363 11.09 -3.09 -10.95
CA GLY A 363 11.74 -2.72 -12.20
C GLY A 363 11.16 -3.58 -13.33
N THR A 364 10.58 -2.94 -14.35
CA THR A 364 9.79 -3.62 -15.39
C THR A 364 10.39 -3.44 -16.77
N MET A 365 10.32 -4.48 -17.62
CA MET A 365 10.78 -4.44 -19.00
C MET A 365 9.90 -5.31 -19.92
N PRO A 366 9.44 -4.81 -21.08
CA PRO A 366 8.66 -5.61 -22.03
C PRO A 366 9.48 -6.64 -22.79
N VAL A 367 8.87 -7.80 -23.04
CA VAL A 367 9.44 -8.88 -23.87
C VAL A 367 8.70 -8.93 -25.20
N PHE A 368 9.43 -8.79 -26.31
CA PHE A 368 8.87 -8.73 -27.66
C PHE A 368 8.95 -10.07 -28.40
N ASN A 369 7.93 -10.38 -29.22
CA ASN A 369 7.99 -11.52 -30.14
C ASN A 369 8.83 -11.15 -31.36
N LEU A 370 10.04 -11.72 -31.47
CA LEU A 370 11.00 -11.47 -32.55
C LEU A 370 11.01 -12.56 -33.63
N THR A 371 10.00 -13.43 -33.67
CA THR A 371 9.92 -14.52 -34.67
C THR A 371 9.86 -13.93 -36.08
N SER A 372 10.67 -14.43 -37.02
CA SER A 372 10.80 -13.89 -38.38
C SER A 372 10.00 -14.70 -39.42
N ASP A 373 8.71 -14.88 -39.19
CA ASP A 373 7.81 -15.45 -40.20
C ASP A 373 7.34 -14.35 -41.17
N GLY A 374 7.43 -14.62 -42.47
CA GLY A 374 7.29 -13.62 -43.55
C GLY A 374 5.90 -13.00 -43.77
N ASN A 375 4.97 -13.18 -42.82
CA ASN A 375 3.66 -12.52 -42.82
C ASN A 375 3.51 -11.67 -41.54
N SER A 376 3.13 -10.41 -41.71
CA SER A 376 3.18 -9.36 -40.69
C SER A 376 2.15 -9.53 -39.55
N GLN A 377 2.46 -10.34 -38.53
CA GLN A 377 1.66 -10.44 -37.29
C GLN A 377 2.43 -10.19 -35.98
N ASN A 378 3.77 -10.14 -36.00
CA ASN A 378 4.58 -10.08 -34.78
C ASN A 378 4.77 -8.66 -34.24
N GLN A 379 3.65 -7.99 -33.93
CA GLN A 379 3.59 -6.64 -33.34
C GLN A 379 3.10 -6.66 -31.88
N LEU A 380 3.10 -7.83 -31.23
CA LEU A 380 2.64 -8.01 -29.86
C LEU A 380 3.81 -8.28 -28.90
N ILE A 381 3.61 -7.92 -27.64
CA ILE A 381 4.48 -8.34 -26.53
C ILE A 381 4.19 -9.82 -26.22
N LEU A 382 5.22 -10.59 -25.87
CA LEU A 382 5.04 -11.91 -25.24
C LEU A 382 4.61 -11.76 -23.78
N GLY A 383 5.01 -10.66 -23.15
CA GLY A 383 4.77 -10.38 -21.74
C GLY A 383 5.66 -9.27 -21.21
N VAL A 384 5.69 -9.14 -19.88
CA VAL A 384 6.52 -8.20 -19.14
C VAL A 384 7.32 -8.98 -18.11
N MET A 385 8.62 -8.67 -18.00
CA MET A 385 9.46 -9.10 -16.88
C MET A 385 9.43 -8.04 -15.79
N GLY A 386 9.34 -8.48 -14.54
CA GLY A 386 9.40 -7.65 -13.34
C GLY A 386 10.42 -8.22 -12.35
N ILE A 387 11.19 -7.35 -11.69
CA ILE A 387 12.04 -7.69 -10.55
C ILE A 387 11.65 -6.79 -9.39
N ASP A 388 11.27 -7.39 -8.26
CA ASP A 388 10.83 -6.66 -7.07
C ASP A 388 12.01 -6.30 -6.17
N ILE A 389 12.01 -5.04 -5.71
CA ILE A 389 12.89 -4.54 -4.65
C ILE A 389 12.00 -4.19 -3.45
N HIS A 390 12.26 -4.83 -2.30
CA HIS A 390 11.58 -4.49 -1.05
C HIS A 390 12.11 -3.17 -0.50
N LEU A 391 11.21 -2.32 0.04
CA LEU A 391 11.60 -1.01 0.55
C LEU A 391 12.65 -1.07 1.67
N ASP A 392 12.77 -2.19 2.39
CA ASP A 392 13.78 -2.34 3.45
C ASP A 392 15.21 -2.47 2.91
N GLU A 393 15.41 -3.02 1.71
CA GLU A 393 16.74 -3.00 1.06
C GLU A 393 17.13 -1.56 0.71
N ILE A 394 16.19 -0.74 0.25
CA ILE A 394 16.44 0.70 -0.01
C ILE A 394 16.68 1.46 1.32
N LYS A 395 16.01 1.08 2.42
CA LYS A 395 16.29 1.63 3.77
C LYS A 395 17.70 1.28 4.25
N LYS A 396 18.20 0.07 4.01
CA LYS A 396 19.58 -0.34 4.35
C LYS A 396 20.62 0.52 3.65
N LEU A 397 20.37 0.92 2.40
CA LEU A 397 21.22 1.86 1.64
C LEU A 397 21.12 3.31 2.15
N THR A 398 20.08 3.66 2.90
CA THR A 398 19.84 5.02 3.44
C THR A 398 19.84 5.05 4.97
N PRO A 399 21.00 4.76 5.62
CA PRO A 399 21.09 4.63 7.07
C PRO A 399 20.75 5.94 7.80
N ARG A 400 19.55 5.99 8.40
CA ARG A 400 19.05 7.15 9.17
C ARG A 400 19.98 7.55 10.32
N TYR A 401 20.69 6.57 10.86
CA TYR A 401 21.54 6.73 12.04
C TYR A 401 22.64 7.78 11.87
N ASN A 402 23.14 8.02 10.64
CA ASN A 402 24.15 9.04 10.36
C ASN A 402 23.60 10.48 10.39
N LEU A 403 22.28 10.67 10.51
CA LEU A 403 21.60 11.96 10.36
C LEU A 403 21.07 12.55 11.67
N GLY A 404 21.17 11.82 12.79
CA GLY A 404 20.60 12.21 14.08
C GLY A 404 19.07 12.08 14.16
N ALA A 405 18.51 12.18 15.37
CA ALA A 405 17.12 11.77 15.66
C ALA A 405 16.03 12.51 14.88
N ASN A 406 16.28 13.77 14.53
CA ASN A 406 15.35 14.60 13.77
C ASN A 406 15.67 14.63 12.27
N GLY A 407 16.80 14.03 11.85
CA GLY A 407 17.21 13.88 10.47
C GLY A 407 16.57 12.67 9.80
N TYR A 408 16.29 12.77 8.51
CA TYR A 408 15.73 11.68 7.74
C TYR A 408 16.07 11.78 6.25
N VAL A 409 16.04 10.63 5.59
CA VAL A 409 16.07 10.52 4.12
C VAL A 409 14.65 10.31 3.62
N PHE A 410 14.32 10.95 2.51
CA PHE A 410 13.14 10.64 1.73
C PHE A 410 13.44 10.69 0.24
N ALA A 411 12.76 9.84 -0.52
CA ALA A 411 12.92 9.75 -1.96
C ALA A 411 11.57 10.05 -2.63
N ILE A 412 11.61 10.78 -3.74
CA ILE A 412 10.42 11.27 -4.46
C ILE A 412 10.53 10.89 -5.94
N ASP A 413 9.41 10.52 -6.55
CA ASP A 413 9.28 10.36 -8.00
C ASP A 413 9.03 11.72 -8.72
N PRO A 414 8.98 11.76 -10.07
CA PRO A 414 8.64 12.96 -10.84
C PRO A 414 7.24 13.51 -10.58
N ASN A 415 6.28 12.68 -10.18
CA ASN A 415 4.90 13.08 -9.87
C ASN A 415 4.76 13.70 -8.46
N GLY A 416 5.80 13.64 -7.64
CA GLY A 416 5.82 14.13 -6.26
C GLY A 416 5.35 13.13 -5.21
N TYR A 417 5.20 11.86 -5.57
CA TYR A 417 4.92 10.74 -4.67
C TYR A 417 6.20 10.24 -3.97
N LEU A 418 6.03 9.78 -2.74
CA LEU A 418 7.13 9.25 -1.93
C LEU A 418 7.41 7.79 -2.24
N LEU A 419 8.64 7.50 -2.64
CA LEU A 419 9.23 6.16 -2.63
C LEU A 419 9.59 5.74 -1.20
N LEU A 420 10.10 6.66 -0.39
CA LEU A 420 10.65 6.36 0.93
C LEU A 420 10.40 7.55 1.88
N HIS A 421 9.83 7.31 3.06
CA HIS A 421 9.61 8.33 4.09
C HIS A 421 9.41 7.69 5.49
N PRO A 422 9.81 8.33 6.61
CA PRO A 422 9.55 7.80 7.96
C PRO A 422 8.07 7.55 8.29
N ASN A 423 7.18 8.42 7.83
CA ASN A 423 5.73 8.29 8.05
C ASN A 423 5.02 7.33 7.06
N LEU A 424 5.74 6.70 6.14
CA LEU A 424 5.18 5.71 5.20
C LEU A 424 4.96 4.39 5.96
N GLN A 425 3.71 4.09 6.32
CA GLN A 425 3.37 2.87 7.05
C GLN A 425 3.08 1.70 6.09
N THR A 426 3.43 0.48 6.53
CA THR A 426 3.12 -0.79 5.83
C THR A 426 1.65 -1.20 5.95
N LYS A 427 0.89 -0.61 6.88
CA LYS A 427 -0.54 -0.90 7.09
C LYS A 427 -1.39 -0.25 6.01
N VAL A 428 -1.62 -0.99 4.93
CA VAL A 428 -2.59 -0.64 3.88
C VAL A 428 -3.84 -1.50 4.04
N CYS A 429 -5.02 -0.87 4.09
CA CYS A 429 -6.25 -1.58 3.76
C CYS A 429 -6.48 -1.50 2.26
N TYR A 430 -6.58 -2.66 1.61
CA TYR A 430 -6.91 -2.91 0.20
C TYR A 430 -5.76 -2.79 -0.82
N ASP A 431 -5.96 -3.51 -1.93
CA ASP A 431 -5.07 -3.85 -3.06
C ASP A 431 -4.66 -2.62 -3.92
N PHE A 432 -4.25 -1.52 -3.28
CA PHE A 432 -3.95 -0.23 -3.91
C PHE A 432 -2.50 0.21 -3.69
N THR A 433 -1.94 0.86 -4.71
CA THR A 433 -0.68 1.61 -4.69
C THR A 433 -0.65 2.64 -3.55
N VAL A 434 0.46 2.69 -2.80
CA VAL A 434 0.63 3.61 -1.66
C VAL A 434 1.19 4.94 -2.14
N LEU A 435 0.28 5.87 -2.42
CA LEU A 435 0.60 7.18 -2.97
C LEU A 435 0.44 8.29 -1.92
N LEU A 436 1.53 8.61 -1.23
CA LEU A 436 1.65 9.82 -0.40
C LEU A 436 2.45 10.87 -1.19
N ASN A 437 1.92 12.09 -1.32
CA ASN A 437 2.58 13.16 -2.07
C ASN A 437 3.36 14.08 -1.12
N MET A 438 4.50 14.64 -1.54
CA MET A 438 5.27 15.56 -0.69
C MET A 438 4.43 16.75 -0.17
N LYS A 439 3.44 17.24 -0.95
CA LYS A 439 2.53 18.31 -0.49
C LYS A 439 1.60 17.91 0.67
N THR A 440 1.48 16.63 1.00
CA THR A 440 0.72 16.14 2.16
C THR A 440 1.59 15.97 3.41
N LEU A 441 2.89 16.23 3.33
CA LEU A 441 3.81 16.29 4.46
C LEU A 441 4.27 17.74 4.63
N ASP A 442 4.23 18.21 5.87
CA ASP A 442 4.07 19.63 6.15
C ASP A 442 5.24 20.52 5.71
N ARG A 443 4.88 21.74 5.28
CA ARG A 443 5.84 22.83 5.07
C ARG A 443 6.36 23.33 6.41
N GLY A 444 7.50 22.79 6.86
CA GLY A 444 8.32 23.40 7.91
C GLY A 444 7.80 23.27 9.35
N PHE A 445 6.82 22.41 9.60
CA PHE A 445 6.29 22.12 10.94
C PHE A 445 6.33 20.61 11.20
N ILE A 446 6.65 20.20 12.43
CA ILE A 446 6.79 18.79 12.79
C ILE A 446 5.54 18.33 13.52
N SER A 447 4.71 17.51 12.88
CA SER A 447 3.72 16.73 13.63
C SER A 447 4.43 15.61 14.39
N THR A 448 4.24 15.53 15.70
CA THR A 448 4.64 14.36 16.50
C THR A 448 4.01 13.06 15.98
N PHE A 449 4.63 11.91 16.26
CA PHE A 449 4.15 10.58 15.84
C PHE A 449 2.76 10.26 16.42
N LEU A 450 2.48 10.75 17.64
CA LEU A 450 1.15 10.70 18.28
C LEU A 450 0.18 11.81 17.83
N GLN A 451 0.61 12.69 16.90
CA GLN A 451 -0.19 13.80 16.32
C GLN A 451 -0.77 14.79 17.35
N ARG A 452 -0.12 14.96 18.51
CA ARG A 452 -0.57 15.82 19.62
C ARG A 452 0.06 17.21 19.62
N TYR A 453 1.32 17.29 19.22
CA TYR A 453 2.16 18.49 19.30
C TYR A 453 2.70 18.86 17.91
N ILE A 454 2.89 20.18 17.71
CA ILE A 454 3.51 20.77 16.54
C ILE A 454 4.62 21.71 17.01
N ASP A 455 5.87 21.30 16.83
CA ASP A 455 7.05 22.09 17.19
C ASP A 455 7.57 22.89 15.96
N GLU A 456 8.00 24.13 16.17
CA GLU A 456 8.63 24.97 15.14
C GLU A 456 10.14 24.75 15.12
N ALA A 457 10.67 24.23 14.00
CA ALA A 457 12.08 23.90 13.86
C ALA A 457 12.65 24.37 12.51
N ILE A 458 13.86 24.96 12.53
CA ILE A 458 14.57 25.37 11.32
C ILE A 458 15.22 24.12 10.70
N ARG A 459 14.63 23.63 9.59
CA ARG A 459 15.13 22.46 8.86
C ARG A 459 15.82 22.90 7.56
N THR A 460 17.00 22.33 7.29
CA THR A 460 17.70 22.50 6.01
C THR A 460 17.60 21.21 5.21
N TYR A 461 17.37 21.32 3.91
CA TYR A 461 17.20 20.18 3.01
C TYR A 461 18.25 20.22 1.91
N THR A 462 18.92 19.11 1.72
CA THR A 462 19.87 18.88 0.61
C THR A 462 19.30 17.79 -0.29
N TRP A 463 19.48 17.92 -1.60
CA TRP A 463 18.91 16.98 -2.56
C TRP A 463 19.87 16.68 -3.71
N THR A 464 19.73 15.50 -4.29
CA THR A 464 20.45 15.05 -5.49
C THR A 464 19.52 14.17 -6.34
N PRO A 465 19.57 14.25 -7.67
CA PRO A 465 18.98 13.21 -8.50
C PRO A 465 19.75 11.89 -8.28
N ILE A 466 19.06 10.76 -8.43
CA ILE A 466 19.68 9.44 -8.50
C ILE A 466 19.96 9.14 -9.97
N ASN A 467 21.24 9.08 -10.34
CA ASN A 467 21.65 8.78 -11.72
C ASN A 467 20.99 7.49 -12.25
N ASP A 468 20.72 7.47 -13.55
CA ASP A 468 20.09 6.35 -14.27
C ASP A 468 18.64 6.01 -13.83
N THR A 469 18.01 6.87 -13.02
CA THR A 469 16.58 6.81 -12.65
C THR A 469 15.95 8.20 -12.60
N ASP A 470 14.62 8.27 -12.55
CA ASP A 470 13.89 9.55 -12.44
C ASP A 470 13.65 9.99 -10.98
N TYR A 471 14.26 9.32 -10.00
CA TYR A 471 14.05 9.59 -8.57
C TYR A 471 14.95 10.72 -8.03
N GLY A 472 14.36 11.61 -7.23
CA GLY A 472 15.08 12.59 -6.43
C GLY A 472 15.27 12.12 -4.99
N LEU A 473 16.53 12.07 -4.52
CA LEU A 473 16.85 11.78 -3.12
C LEU A 473 17.01 13.07 -2.33
N TYR A 474 16.30 13.18 -1.22
CA TYR A 474 16.30 14.32 -0.33
C TYR A 474 16.78 13.88 1.06
N VAL A 475 17.80 14.56 1.56
CA VAL A 475 18.38 14.33 2.89
C VAL A 475 18.16 15.59 3.72
N MET A 476 17.55 15.41 4.88
CA MET A 476 17.58 16.39 5.94
C MET A 476 18.60 15.96 7.00
N PRO A 477 19.77 16.63 7.11
CA PRO A 477 20.64 16.44 8.25
C PRO A 477 19.98 17.03 9.51
N GLY A 478 19.90 16.22 10.57
CA GLY A 478 19.72 16.73 11.93
C GLY A 478 21.06 17.19 12.51
N CYS A 479 21.04 17.76 13.71
CA CYS A 479 22.27 17.98 14.47
C CYS A 479 22.94 16.63 14.75
N CYS A 480 24.19 16.47 14.30
CA CYS A 480 24.87 15.17 14.28
C CYS A 480 25.23 14.62 15.68
N PHE A 481 24.38 13.73 16.20
CA PHE A 481 24.69 12.74 17.25
C PHE A 481 23.88 11.44 16.95
N MET A 482 24.23 10.28 17.53
CA MET A 482 24.24 8.96 16.83
C MET A 482 24.11 7.75 17.81
N PHE A 483 23.40 6.63 17.60
CA PHE A 483 22.83 5.90 16.43
C PHE A 483 21.71 4.84 16.80
N TYR A 484 20.78 4.46 15.88
CA TYR A 484 19.96 3.18 15.91
C TYR A 484 20.43 2.16 14.86
N ARG A 485 20.64 0.85 15.17
CA ARG A 485 21.12 -0.16 14.19
C ARG A 485 20.93 -1.64 14.51
N GLU A 486 21.02 -2.44 13.43
CA GLU A 486 21.63 -3.78 13.42
C GLU A 486 23.10 -3.72 13.86
N TYR A 487 23.43 -4.17 15.08
CA TYR A 487 24.81 -4.16 15.59
C TYR A 487 25.74 -5.12 14.85
N CYS A 488 25.22 -6.31 14.52
CA CYS A 488 25.93 -7.40 13.87
C CYS A 488 24.95 -8.19 12.98
N LYS A 489 25.43 -8.71 11.85
CA LYS A 489 24.60 -9.42 10.85
C LYS A 489 23.92 -10.70 11.33
N ARG A 490 24.29 -11.21 12.51
CA ARG A 490 23.74 -12.43 13.14
C ARG A 490 22.82 -12.14 14.33
N LEU A 491 22.63 -10.88 14.71
CA LEU A 491 21.76 -10.49 15.81
C LEU A 491 20.39 -10.11 15.24
N PHE A 492 19.37 -10.94 15.47
CA PHE A 492 18.00 -10.64 15.08
C PHE A 492 17.32 -9.75 16.12
N ILE A 493 16.46 -8.84 15.66
CA ILE A 493 15.64 -8.01 16.54
C ILE A 493 14.46 -8.85 17.02
N ALA A 494 14.32 -9.04 18.34
CA ALA A 494 13.18 -9.71 18.94
C ALA A 494 12.11 -8.70 19.37
N GLU A 495 10.82 -9.07 19.28
CA GLU A 495 9.72 -8.22 19.80
C GLU A 495 9.82 -7.99 21.32
N ASN A 496 10.47 -8.91 22.04
CA ASN A 496 10.75 -8.78 23.47
C ASN A 496 12.18 -8.26 23.70
N ASN A 497 12.30 -7.02 24.15
CA ASN A 497 13.57 -6.36 24.48
C ASN A 497 14.43 -7.12 25.49
N THR A 498 13.82 -7.89 26.41
CA THR A 498 14.55 -8.65 27.42
C THR A 498 15.33 -9.80 26.77
N GLN A 499 14.66 -10.53 25.86
CA GLN A 499 15.28 -11.58 25.07
C GLN A 499 16.37 -11.01 24.15
N PHE A 500 16.08 -9.91 23.44
CA PHE A 500 17.07 -9.23 22.60
C PHE A 500 18.33 -8.82 23.38
N LEU A 501 18.17 -8.31 24.61
CA LEU A 501 19.30 -7.92 25.47
C LEU A 501 20.11 -9.14 25.94
N GLU A 502 19.46 -10.25 26.31
CA GLU A 502 20.14 -11.49 26.68
C GLU A 502 20.91 -12.07 25.48
N ASP A 503 20.29 -12.11 24.30
CA ASP A 503 20.92 -12.56 23.05
C ASP A 503 22.14 -11.67 22.72
N PHE A 504 22.00 -10.35 22.78
CA PHE A 504 23.09 -9.39 22.55
C PHE A 504 24.26 -9.58 23.53
N ILE A 505 23.98 -9.71 24.83
CA ILE A 505 25.03 -9.92 25.84
C ILE A 505 25.73 -11.26 25.61
N SER A 506 24.98 -12.33 25.30
CA SER A 506 25.58 -13.64 25.00
C SER A 506 26.49 -13.59 23.76
N PHE A 507 26.09 -12.82 22.75
CA PHE A 507 26.85 -12.62 21.52
C PHE A 507 28.15 -11.86 21.79
N MET A 508 28.08 -10.77 22.55
CA MET A 508 29.23 -9.93 22.95
C MET A 508 30.22 -10.64 23.89
N VAL A 509 29.80 -11.70 24.60
CA VAL A 509 30.70 -12.54 25.40
C VAL A 509 31.42 -13.60 24.54
N ASN A 510 30.79 -14.06 23.47
CA ASN A 510 31.34 -15.12 22.60
C ASN A 510 32.19 -14.59 21.43
N LEU A 511 32.01 -13.32 21.02
CA LEU A 511 32.75 -12.68 19.94
C LEU A 511 33.46 -11.42 20.44
N THR A 512 34.71 -11.22 20.04
CA THR A 512 35.40 -9.94 20.27
C THR A 512 34.74 -8.82 19.46
N PRO A 513 34.64 -7.59 19.98
CA PRO A 513 34.04 -6.44 19.28
C PRO A 513 34.62 -6.18 17.88
N ASP A 514 35.90 -6.55 17.66
CA ASP A 514 36.65 -6.40 16.42
C ASP A 514 36.28 -7.42 15.31
N SER A 515 35.18 -8.17 15.45
CA SER A 515 34.76 -9.12 14.41
C SER A 515 34.24 -8.40 13.16
N ALA A 516 34.60 -8.91 11.97
CA ALA A 516 34.14 -8.37 10.69
C ALA A 516 32.63 -8.58 10.40
N GLU A 517 31.88 -9.15 11.36
CA GLU A 517 30.43 -9.37 11.28
C GLU A 517 29.62 -8.21 11.92
N CYS A 518 30.28 -7.26 12.57
CA CYS A 518 29.69 -6.17 13.34
C CYS A 518 30.18 -4.78 12.90
N ASP A 519 29.42 -3.72 13.19
CA ASP A 519 29.89 -2.34 13.06
C ASP A 519 30.62 -1.90 14.33
N LEU A 520 31.93 -1.69 14.19
CA LEU A 520 32.82 -1.25 15.26
C LEU A 520 32.47 0.12 15.85
N GLY A 521 31.99 1.06 15.03
CA GLY A 521 31.61 2.40 15.48
C GLY A 521 30.38 2.38 16.38
N LEU A 522 29.45 1.46 16.14
CA LEU A 522 28.29 1.24 17.00
C LEU A 522 28.64 0.73 18.38
N ILE A 523 29.33 -0.40 18.41
CA ILE A 523 29.51 -1.17 19.64
C ILE A 523 30.35 -0.34 20.62
N HIS A 524 31.32 0.42 20.11
CA HIS A 524 32.06 1.38 20.90
C HIS A 524 31.20 2.56 21.41
N ASN A 525 30.31 3.13 20.61
CA ASN A 525 29.39 4.18 21.08
C ASN A 525 28.44 3.64 22.17
N LEU A 526 27.87 2.44 21.97
CA LEU A 526 26.99 1.77 22.93
C LEU A 526 27.69 1.47 24.26
N LEU A 527 28.92 0.97 24.21
CA LEU A 527 29.73 0.70 25.40
C LEU A 527 30.16 1.99 26.12
N LEU A 528 30.41 3.08 25.37
CA LEU A 528 30.71 4.39 25.93
C LEU A 528 29.49 4.99 26.65
N ASP A 529 28.35 5.08 25.96
CA ASP A 529 27.12 5.67 26.49
C ASP A 529 26.59 4.88 27.70
N SER A 530 26.56 3.55 27.62
CA SER A 530 26.18 2.72 28.78
C SER A 530 27.13 2.93 29.97
N GLY A 531 28.42 3.14 29.74
CA GLY A 531 29.40 3.56 30.76
C GLY A 531 29.10 4.93 31.37
N ILE A 532 28.74 5.93 30.56
CA ILE A 532 28.40 7.29 31.00
C ILE A 532 27.11 7.27 31.85
N ILE A 533 26.05 6.62 31.37
CA ILE A 533 24.80 6.45 32.12
C ILE A 533 25.04 5.66 33.41
N TRP A 534 25.94 4.68 33.39
CA TRP A 534 26.33 3.94 34.59
C TRP A 534 26.99 4.84 35.64
N GLN A 535 27.93 5.69 35.24
CA GLN A 535 28.54 6.68 36.14
C GLN A 535 27.49 7.66 36.67
N LEU A 536 26.59 8.18 35.83
CA LEU A 536 25.51 9.08 36.24
C LEU A 536 24.61 8.45 37.31
N ALA A 537 24.14 7.22 37.08
CA ALA A 537 23.25 6.52 38.00
C ALA A 537 23.94 6.19 39.34
N THR A 538 25.21 5.77 39.30
CA THR A 538 25.93 5.32 40.51
C THR A 538 26.54 6.46 41.34
N SER A 539 26.98 7.55 40.71
CA SER A 539 27.63 8.68 41.39
C SER A 539 26.68 9.84 41.71
N VAL A 540 25.66 10.08 40.87
CA VAL A 540 24.72 11.20 41.05
C VAL A 540 23.38 10.71 41.60
N TRP A 541 22.67 9.84 40.88
CA TRP A 541 21.30 9.46 41.27
C TRP A 541 21.25 8.68 42.59
N LYS A 542 22.17 7.74 42.81
CA LYS A 542 22.28 6.97 44.07
C LYS A 542 22.47 7.84 45.31
N ASN A 543 23.08 9.02 45.15
CA ASN A 543 23.37 9.96 46.24
C ASN A 543 22.27 11.01 46.46
N LYS A 544 21.12 10.90 45.77
CA LYS A 544 19.96 11.76 45.95
C LYS A 544 18.74 10.96 46.39
N ASP A 545 18.10 11.38 47.49
CA ASP A 545 16.76 10.92 47.83
C ASP A 545 15.74 11.63 46.91
N LEU A 546 15.01 10.85 46.12
CA LEU A 546 14.06 11.36 45.13
C LEU A 546 12.80 11.94 45.78
N ASN A 547 12.41 11.38 46.93
CA ASN A 547 11.18 11.75 47.64
C ASN A 547 11.27 13.19 48.17
N THR A 548 12.45 13.66 48.55
CA THR A 548 12.67 15.04 49.02
C THR A 548 12.49 16.08 47.91
N TYR A 549 12.66 15.70 46.64
CA TYR A 549 12.44 16.57 45.47
C TYR A 549 11.08 16.35 44.79
N GLY A 550 10.29 15.36 45.23
CA GLY A 550 9.00 15.01 44.63
C GLY A 550 9.10 14.26 43.29
N PHE A 551 10.25 13.63 42.99
CA PHE A 551 10.41 12.85 41.76
C PHE A 551 9.91 11.40 41.96
N LEU A 552 9.05 10.93 41.05
CA LEU A 552 8.58 9.54 41.03
C LEU A 552 9.66 8.58 40.49
N SER A 553 10.28 8.96 39.38
CA SER A 553 11.38 8.26 38.72
C SER A 553 12.25 9.27 37.97
N LEU A 554 13.44 8.84 37.58
CA LEU A 554 14.36 9.52 36.65
C LEU A 554 14.68 8.56 35.52
N PHE A 555 14.97 9.10 34.34
CA PHE A 555 15.64 8.32 33.31
C PHE A 555 16.69 9.14 32.56
N ALA A 556 17.55 8.42 31.85
CA ALA A 556 18.37 8.96 30.78
C ALA A 556 18.19 8.03 29.58
N ALA A 557 17.77 8.61 28.45
CA ALA A 557 17.78 7.97 27.14
C ALA A 557 18.93 8.59 26.35
N THR A 558 19.77 7.76 25.75
CA THR A 558 20.94 8.21 24.97
C THR A 558 20.84 7.86 23.50
N ASP A 559 21.68 8.53 22.74
CA ASP A 559 21.77 8.44 21.30
C ASP A 559 22.17 7.02 20.85
N SER A 560 22.89 6.22 21.66
CA SER A 560 23.14 4.81 21.38
C SER A 560 21.94 3.85 21.58
N GLY A 561 20.72 4.36 21.79
CA GLY A 561 19.53 3.56 22.07
C GLY A 561 19.44 3.01 23.51
N VAL A 562 20.30 3.43 24.44
CA VAL A 562 20.23 2.97 25.84
C VAL A 562 19.33 3.90 26.65
N THR A 563 18.22 3.35 27.12
CA THR A 563 17.36 4.00 28.12
C THR A 563 17.53 3.34 29.48
N ARG A 564 17.87 4.12 30.51
CA ARG A 564 17.94 3.66 31.90
C ARG A 564 16.97 4.41 32.79
N VAL A 565 16.03 3.69 33.38
CA VAL A 565 15.10 4.18 34.41
C VAL A 565 15.65 3.90 35.82
N TYR A 566 15.42 4.83 36.74
CA TYR A 566 15.82 4.75 38.15
C TYR A 566 14.74 5.36 39.07
N PRO A 567 14.42 4.77 40.23
CA PRO A 567 14.94 3.52 40.77
C PRO A 567 14.29 2.31 40.06
N LYS A 568 14.85 1.11 40.22
CA LYS A 568 14.23 -0.13 39.69
C LYS A 568 12.83 -0.37 40.27
N MET A 569 12.62 0.03 41.53
CA MET A 569 11.39 -0.18 42.27
C MET A 569 11.12 1.02 43.18
N SER A 570 9.87 1.48 43.25
CA SER A 570 9.41 2.54 44.15
C SER A 570 7.95 2.29 44.55
N GLY A 571 7.60 2.49 45.81
CA GLY A 571 6.23 2.28 46.31
C GLY A 571 5.65 0.87 46.12
N GLY A 572 6.49 -0.16 45.95
CA GLY A 572 6.08 -1.53 45.64
C GLY A 572 5.97 -1.87 44.14
N TRP A 573 6.10 -0.89 43.24
CA TRP A 573 5.98 -1.05 41.80
C TRP A 573 7.34 -1.06 41.09
N ILE A 574 7.47 -1.87 40.03
CA ILE A 574 8.66 -1.91 39.17
C ILE A 574 8.53 -0.79 38.12
N MET A 575 9.32 0.27 38.26
CA MET A 575 9.19 1.48 37.41
C MET A 575 9.62 1.27 35.95
N ALA A 576 10.25 0.13 35.65
CA ALA A 576 10.54 -0.30 34.28
C ALA A 576 9.35 -1.00 33.60
N GLU A 577 8.38 -1.54 34.35
CA GLU A 577 7.16 -2.16 33.81
C GLU A 577 6.08 -1.11 33.50
N SER A 578 6.13 0.06 34.15
CA SER A 578 5.29 1.23 33.84
C SER A 578 5.82 2.09 32.69
N TRP A 579 6.84 1.62 31.96
CA TRP A 579 7.44 2.33 30.83
C TRP A 579 6.77 1.89 29.51
N ASP A 580 5.76 2.64 29.08
CA ASP A 580 4.91 2.37 27.89
C ASP A 580 5.40 3.13 26.63
N GLU A 581 6.63 3.67 26.65
CA GLU A 581 7.25 4.31 25.49
C GLU A 581 8.08 3.30 24.69
N ASP A 582 8.22 3.54 23.38
CA ASP A 582 9.08 2.72 22.50
C ASP A 582 10.49 2.58 23.12
N PRO A 583 11.05 1.36 23.24
CA PRO A 583 12.40 1.13 23.73
C PRO A 583 13.46 1.93 22.96
N GLU A 584 13.20 2.18 21.67
CA GLU A 584 14.06 2.96 20.79
C GLU A 584 13.79 4.47 20.97
N PRO A 585 14.71 5.24 21.59
CA PRO A 585 14.50 6.67 21.87
C PRO A 585 14.21 7.48 20.60
N PHE A 586 14.76 7.04 19.46
CA PHE A 586 14.58 7.72 18.18
C PHE A 586 13.15 7.60 17.66
N ASN A 587 12.36 6.61 18.09
CA ASN A 587 10.93 6.51 17.78
C ASN A 587 10.07 7.29 18.79
N SER A 588 10.53 7.44 20.03
CA SER A 588 9.79 8.13 21.08
C SER A 588 9.61 9.63 20.81
N ASN A 589 8.44 10.16 21.14
CA ASN A 589 8.15 11.58 20.90
C ASN A 589 8.93 12.51 21.83
N TYR A 590 9.05 12.15 23.12
CA TYR A 590 9.69 12.99 24.13
C TYR A 590 11.13 13.35 23.74
N TYR A 591 11.87 12.39 23.17
CA TYR A 591 13.27 12.54 22.78
C TYR A 591 13.42 13.53 21.61
N ARG A 592 12.69 13.32 20.50
CA ARG A 592 12.70 14.24 19.34
C ARG A 592 12.32 15.68 19.72
N ARG A 593 11.27 15.85 20.53
CA ARG A 593 10.81 17.18 21.01
C ARG A 593 11.85 17.88 21.88
N SER A 594 12.59 17.12 22.70
CA SER A 594 13.64 17.67 23.58
C SER A 594 14.87 18.17 22.82
N LEU A 595 15.10 17.68 21.60
CA LEU A 595 16.21 18.10 20.74
C LEU A 595 15.88 19.36 19.92
N ASP A 596 14.62 19.54 19.52
CA ASP A 596 14.18 20.74 18.79
C ASP A 596 13.95 21.94 19.75
N ASN A 597 13.49 21.71 20.97
CA ASN A 597 13.14 22.77 21.93
C ASN A 597 14.28 23.17 22.86
N LYS A 598 14.48 24.48 23.04
CA LYS A 598 15.45 25.05 23.99
C LYS A 598 14.83 25.25 25.37
N GLY A 599 14.72 24.18 26.15
CA GLY A 599 14.21 24.25 27.52
C GLY A 599 13.71 22.91 28.05
N TYR A 600 12.94 22.94 29.13
CA TYR A 600 12.27 21.76 29.67
C TYR A 600 10.97 21.52 28.92
N VAL A 601 10.86 20.36 28.28
CA VAL A 601 9.63 19.91 27.62
C VAL A 601 8.84 19.06 28.61
N PHE A 602 7.54 19.35 28.73
CA PHE A 602 6.61 18.50 29.47
C PHE A 602 5.86 17.60 28.47
N SER A 603 5.73 16.32 28.81
CA SER A 603 4.89 15.36 28.07
C SER A 603 3.73 14.94 28.97
N VAL A 604 2.51 14.97 28.45
CA VAL A 604 1.30 14.67 29.22
C VAL A 604 0.86 13.22 28.93
N PRO A 605 0.60 12.38 29.95
CA PRO A 605 0.37 10.96 29.77
C PRO A 605 -0.80 10.64 28.82
N LEU A 606 -0.65 9.53 28.09
CA LEU A 606 -1.72 8.91 27.33
C LEU A 606 -2.72 8.26 28.29
N ARG A 607 -4.00 8.59 28.14
CA ARG A 607 -5.07 7.82 28.77
C ARG A 607 -5.32 6.56 27.95
N THR A 608 -4.66 5.46 28.31
CA THR A 608 -4.96 4.15 27.75
C THR A 608 -6.40 3.77 28.10
N PHE A 609 -7.17 3.32 27.11
CA PHE A 609 -8.56 2.87 27.31
C PHE A 609 -8.65 1.51 28.05
N TYR A 610 -7.51 0.91 28.40
CA TYR A 610 -7.38 -0.43 28.99
C TYR A 610 -6.81 -0.41 30.42
N THR A 611 -7.35 0.46 31.27
CA THR A 611 -7.44 0.15 32.70
C THR A 611 -8.82 0.58 33.22
N GLU A 612 -9.71 -0.40 33.41
CA GLU A 612 -10.75 -0.25 34.43
C GLU A 612 -10.04 0.05 35.75
N CYS A 613 -10.52 1.05 36.51
CA CYS A 613 -9.97 1.39 37.81
C CYS A 613 -10.25 0.28 38.82
N SER A 614 -9.47 -0.80 38.79
CA SER A 614 -9.44 -1.81 39.84
C SER A 614 -8.84 -1.19 41.11
N SER A 615 -9.70 -1.06 42.13
CA SER A 615 -9.34 -0.74 43.52
C SER A 615 -8.39 0.46 43.72
N VAL A 616 -8.97 1.66 43.82
CA VAL A 616 -8.48 2.62 44.82
C VAL A 616 -8.89 2.07 46.20
N GLU A 617 -8.05 1.21 46.79
CA GLU A 617 -8.19 0.90 48.21
C GLU A 617 -7.89 2.16 49.02
N GLN A 618 -8.86 2.57 49.85
CA GLN A 618 -8.65 3.64 50.83
C GLN A 618 -7.68 3.14 51.90
N ILE A 619 -6.40 3.50 51.79
CA ILE A 619 -5.49 3.46 52.93
C ILE A 619 -5.88 4.60 53.86
N GLN A 620 -6.75 4.31 54.83
CA GLN A 620 -7.03 5.17 55.97
C GLN A 620 -5.78 5.21 56.88
N GLY A 621 -4.96 6.23 56.70
CA GLY A 621 -3.87 6.59 57.61
C GLY A 621 -4.01 8.04 58.03
N GLU A 622 -4.13 8.30 59.34
CA GLU A 622 -4.12 9.67 59.86
C GLU A 622 -2.71 10.26 59.75
N GLY A 623 -2.51 11.14 58.77
CA GLY A 623 -1.25 11.85 58.55
C GLY A 623 -1.35 12.73 57.30
N GLU A 624 -1.09 14.03 57.47
CA GLU A 624 -1.22 15.15 56.51
C GLU A 624 -1.36 14.80 55.00
N ASP A 625 -2.45 15.29 54.40
CA ASP A 625 -2.81 15.18 52.98
C ASP A 625 -1.62 15.42 52.02
N ARG A 626 -0.98 14.34 51.56
CA ARG A 626 -0.11 14.31 50.38
C ARG A 626 -0.60 13.30 49.36
N GLN A 627 -1.80 13.52 48.83
CA GLN A 627 -2.27 12.82 47.63
C GLN A 627 -1.53 13.34 46.39
N ALA A 628 -0.32 12.83 46.17
CA ALA A 628 0.37 13.01 44.90
C ALA A 628 -0.33 12.15 43.82
N SER A 629 -1.00 12.79 42.87
CA SER A 629 -1.33 12.14 41.60
C SER A 629 -0.01 11.76 40.92
N ALA A 630 0.16 10.48 40.58
CA ALA A 630 1.36 9.98 39.93
C ALA A 630 1.42 10.49 38.47
N ILE A 631 2.02 11.66 38.27
CA ILE A 631 2.35 12.17 36.95
C ILE A 631 3.69 11.54 36.54
N ASN A 632 3.65 10.62 35.57
CA ASN A 632 4.86 10.17 34.87
C ASN A 632 5.49 11.39 34.18
N THR A 633 6.56 11.91 34.78
CA THR A 633 7.25 13.12 34.34
C THR A 633 8.42 12.73 33.46
N SER A 634 8.18 12.64 32.16
CA SER A 634 9.19 12.21 31.20
C SER A 634 10.14 13.35 30.80
N ILE A 635 11.31 13.40 31.42
CA ILE A 635 12.36 14.39 31.15
C ILE A 635 13.52 13.71 30.40
N ALA A 636 13.70 14.01 29.11
CA ALA A 636 14.94 13.69 28.41
C ALA A 636 16.07 14.64 28.86
N ILE A 637 17.22 14.06 29.22
CA ILE A 637 18.36 14.79 29.78
C ILE A 637 19.54 14.70 28.80
N VAL A 638 19.64 15.65 27.87
CA VAL A 638 20.82 15.77 26.97
C VAL A 638 21.82 16.82 27.46
N THR A 639 21.40 17.78 28.30
CA THR A 639 22.33 18.69 29.00
C THR A 639 21.91 18.95 30.45
N VAL A 640 22.85 18.84 31.39
CA VAL A 640 22.61 18.90 32.84
C VAL A 640 22.21 20.30 33.29
N PHE A 641 20.91 20.51 33.53
CA PHE A 641 20.41 21.50 34.49
C PHE A 641 19.16 20.97 35.21
N VAL A 642 18.99 21.34 36.48
CA VAL A 642 17.90 20.89 37.36
C VAL A 642 16.80 21.95 37.42
N ILE A 643 15.53 21.56 37.34
CA ILE A 643 14.42 22.42 37.78
C ILE A 643 13.67 21.82 38.98
N VAL A 644 13.31 22.74 39.87
CA VAL A 644 12.54 22.55 41.10
C VAL A 644 11.06 22.61 40.77
N ILE A 645 10.28 21.60 41.15
CA ILE A 645 8.82 21.72 41.18
C ILE A 645 8.46 22.55 42.41
N LEU A 646 8.22 23.84 42.22
CA LEU A 646 7.63 24.69 43.25
C LEU A 646 6.13 24.30 43.34
N VAL A 647 5.76 23.54 44.36
CA VAL A 647 4.35 23.23 44.65
C VAL A 647 3.67 24.50 45.17
N ILE A 648 3.26 25.38 44.26
CA ILE A 648 2.38 26.51 44.58
C ILE A 648 0.98 25.94 44.76
N VAL A 649 0.63 25.63 46.01
CA VAL A 649 -0.75 25.37 46.41
C VAL A 649 -1.53 26.68 46.26
N PHE A 650 -2.22 26.86 45.13
CA PHE A 650 -3.15 27.97 44.92
C PHE A 650 -4.41 27.78 45.77
N ALA A 651 -4.30 28.06 47.08
CA ALA A 651 -5.40 27.98 48.04
C ALA A 651 -6.44 29.11 47.88
N PHE A 652 -6.85 29.42 46.65
CA PHE A 652 -7.99 30.27 46.33
C PHE A 652 -9.18 29.39 45.94
N GLN A 653 -10.21 29.34 46.77
CA GLN A 653 -11.46 28.63 46.45
C GLN A 653 -12.29 29.35 45.37
N ASP A 654 -12.04 30.65 45.17
CA ASP A 654 -12.81 31.52 44.27
C ASP A 654 -12.27 31.60 42.83
N LEU A 655 -11.12 30.96 42.53
CA LEU A 655 -10.46 31.06 41.22
C LEU A 655 -10.09 29.69 40.65
N LEU A 656 -10.48 29.46 39.39
CA LEU A 656 -10.07 28.32 38.58
C LEU A 656 -8.70 28.58 37.96
N CYS A 657 -7.67 27.89 38.44
CA CYS A 657 -6.33 27.88 37.86
C CYS A 657 -6.06 26.56 37.13
N TYR A 658 -5.61 26.67 35.88
CA TYR A 658 -5.20 25.55 35.02
C TYR A 658 -3.74 25.72 34.61
N LEU A 659 -3.00 24.61 34.57
CA LEU A 659 -1.72 24.49 33.86
C LEU A 659 -1.99 23.67 32.60
N ILE A 660 -1.73 24.27 31.45
CA ILE A 660 -1.99 23.73 30.12
C ILE A 660 -0.64 23.70 29.38
N ASP A 661 -0.38 22.64 28.62
CA ASP A 661 0.82 22.54 27.77
C ASP A 661 0.65 23.30 26.44
N ASP A 662 1.69 23.27 25.61
CA ASP A 662 1.72 23.89 24.29
C ASP A 662 0.85 23.18 23.24
N GLY A 663 0.51 21.90 23.47
CA GLY A 663 -0.49 21.15 22.69
C GLY A 663 -1.94 21.49 23.07
N GLY A 664 -2.16 22.22 24.16
CA GLY A 664 -3.48 22.51 24.69
C GLY A 664 -4.08 21.36 25.52
N PHE A 665 -3.26 20.50 26.13
CA PHE A 665 -3.68 19.44 27.05
C PHE A 665 -3.59 19.89 28.51
N LEU A 666 -4.51 19.39 29.34
CA LEU A 666 -4.53 19.70 30.78
C LEU A 666 -3.40 18.95 31.51
N VAL A 667 -2.46 19.70 32.11
CA VAL A 667 -1.36 19.17 32.92
C VAL A 667 -1.74 19.12 34.40
N MET A 668 -2.28 20.21 34.94
CA MET A 668 -2.66 20.33 36.35
C MET A 668 -3.84 21.30 36.51
N SER A 669 -4.66 21.08 37.53
CA SER A 669 -5.77 21.97 37.91
C SER A 669 -5.87 22.08 39.42
N ASN A 670 -6.25 23.26 39.91
CA ASN A 670 -6.54 23.49 41.33
C ASN A 670 -7.74 22.66 41.83
N GLN A 671 -8.73 22.40 40.95
CA GLN A 671 -9.93 21.65 41.31
C GLN A 671 -9.73 20.13 41.27
N LYS A 672 -10.12 19.44 42.35
CA LYS A 672 -10.02 17.97 42.51
C LYS A 672 -10.77 17.20 41.42
N ASP A 673 -11.93 17.68 40.97
CA ASP A 673 -12.72 17.03 39.92
C ASP A 673 -12.03 17.01 38.55
N HIS A 674 -11.08 17.92 38.33
CA HIS A 674 -10.28 17.98 37.11
C HIS A 674 -9.03 17.11 37.16
N TRP A 675 -8.66 16.54 38.32
CA TRP A 675 -7.54 15.59 38.41
C TRP A 675 -7.82 14.32 37.59
N LYS A 676 -9.09 13.92 37.48
CA LYS A 676 -9.55 12.82 36.60
C LYS A 676 -9.59 13.18 35.10
N LYS A 677 -9.30 14.44 34.74
CA LYS A 677 -9.30 14.98 33.38
C LYS A 677 -7.89 15.37 32.87
N VAL A 678 -6.85 15.14 33.66
CA VAL A 678 -5.45 15.34 33.22
C VAL A 678 -5.17 14.46 31.98
N GLY A 679 -4.45 15.02 30.99
CA GLY A 679 -4.20 14.33 29.71
C GLY A 679 -5.34 14.39 28.67
N ILE A 680 -6.45 15.05 28.99
CA ILE A 680 -7.52 15.38 28.02
C ILE A 680 -7.21 16.73 27.36
N PHE A 681 -7.60 16.88 26.09
CA PHE A 681 -7.54 18.16 25.37
C PHE A 681 -8.39 19.21 26.10
N PHE A 682 -7.84 20.40 26.32
CA PHE A 682 -8.48 21.41 27.17
C PHE A 682 -9.83 21.88 26.61
N GLY A 683 -10.03 21.83 25.29
CA GLY A 683 -11.32 22.11 24.66
C GLY A 683 -12.46 21.14 25.01
N ASP A 684 -12.16 19.94 25.53
CA ASP A 684 -13.17 19.01 26.08
C ASP A 684 -13.40 19.22 27.59
N VAL A 685 -12.49 19.93 28.26
CA VAL A 685 -12.57 20.27 29.70
C VAL A 685 -13.33 21.57 29.91
N ASP A 686 -12.93 22.63 29.18
CA ASP A 686 -13.59 23.93 29.09
C ASP A 686 -13.54 24.43 27.63
N PRO A 687 -14.59 24.15 26.83
CA PRO A 687 -14.67 24.58 25.44
C PRO A 687 -14.68 26.11 25.28
N TYR A 688 -15.23 26.84 26.26
CA TYR A 688 -15.43 28.29 26.17
C TYR A 688 -14.11 29.02 26.40
N LEU A 689 -13.35 28.63 27.43
CA LEU A 689 -12.04 29.21 27.67
C LEU A 689 -11.06 28.85 26.54
N MET A 690 -11.07 27.61 26.04
CA MET A 690 -10.22 27.25 24.89
C MET A 690 -10.56 28.05 23.63
N TYR A 691 -11.84 28.31 23.36
CA TYR A 691 -12.26 29.19 22.26
C TYR A 691 -11.80 30.63 22.47
N ALA A 692 -11.86 31.16 23.69
CA ALA A 692 -11.36 32.50 24.01
C ALA A 692 -9.83 32.62 23.85
N LEU A 693 -9.06 31.60 24.27
CA LEU A 693 -7.62 31.53 24.07
C LEU A 693 -7.24 31.50 22.58
N TYR A 694 -7.99 30.76 21.77
CA TYR A 694 -7.83 30.74 20.30
C TYR A 694 -8.17 32.11 19.67
N ASN A 695 -9.30 32.73 20.05
CA ASN A 695 -9.71 34.02 19.53
C ASN A 695 -8.74 35.17 19.90
N ASN A 696 -8.08 35.06 21.06
CA ASN A 696 -7.03 35.98 21.49
C ASN A 696 -5.64 35.64 20.92
N SER A 697 -5.55 34.72 19.94
CA SER A 697 -4.31 34.29 19.26
C SER A 697 -3.23 33.69 20.18
N ILE A 698 -3.61 33.16 21.34
CA ILE A 698 -2.69 32.47 22.27
C ILE A 698 -2.36 31.06 21.75
N PHE A 699 -3.35 30.36 21.18
CA PHE A 699 -3.16 29.08 20.48
C PHE A 699 -3.45 29.23 18.99
N ALA A 700 -2.63 28.57 18.16
CA ALA A 700 -2.85 28.45 16.72
C ALA A 700 -3.27 27.02 16.34
N ARG A 701 -4.24 26.89 15.44
CA ARG A 701 -4.72 25.57 14.97
C ARG A 701 -4.24 25.32 13.55
N ARG A 702 -3.54 24.20 13.35
CA ARG A 702 -3.28 23.60 12.04
C ARG A 702 -4.13 22.34 11.89
N GLN A 703 -4.54 22.04 10.65
CA GLN A 703 -5.25 20.82 10.30
C GLN A 703 -4.43 20.08 9.24
N THR A 704 -4.11 18.83 9.52
CA THR A 704 -3.38 17.91 8.64
C THR A 704 -4.27 16.69 8.36
N PHE A 705 -3.93 15.91 7.33
CA PHE A 705 -4.74 14.76 6.90
C PHE A 705 -3.89 13.49 6.83
N LEU A 706 -4.15 12.53 7.72
CA LEU A 706 -3.55 11.20 7.64
C LEU A 706 -4.34 10.33 6.65
N TYR A 707 -3.78 10.07 5.47
CA TYR A 707 -4.42 9.21 4.46
C TYR A 707 -4.32 7.70 4.77
N GLN A 708 -3.34 7.29 5.58
CA GLN A 708 -3.16 5.90 6.03
C GLN A 708 -3.81 5.67 7.41
N SER A 709 -5.12 5.91 7.52
CA SER A 709 -5.87 5.70 8.78
C SER A 709 -7.06 4.78 8.57
N THR A 710 -7.30 3.88 9.53
CA THR A 710 -8.49 3.03 9.59
C THR A 710 -9.58 3.65 10.45
N CYS A 711 -10.81 3.69 9.95
CA CYS A 711 -12.00 4.05 10.72
C CYS A 711 -13.08 2.97 10.56
N GLU A 712 -13.97 2.85 11.53
CA GLU A 712 -15.14 1.99 11.40
C GLU A 712 -16.04 2.48 10.25
N PRO A 713 -16.59 1.58 9.42
CA PRO A 713 -17.48 1.98 8.35
C PRO A 713 -18.77 2.53 8.94
N ALA A 714 -19.04 3.82 8.72
CA ALA A 714 -20.29 4.44 9.12
C ALA A 714 -21.48 3.65 8.55
N THR A 715 -22.41 3.24 9.41
CA THR A 715 -23.64 2.57 9.01
C THR A 715 -24.49 3.54 8.20
N SER A 716 -24.41 3.44 6.87
CA SER A 716 -25.26 4.20 5.97
C SER A 716 -26.71 3.86 6.26
N SER A 717 -27.45 4.79 6.87
CA SER A 717 -28.87 4.65 7.21
C SER A 717 -29.72 4.70 5.94
N HIS A 718 -29.65 3.64 5.13
CA HIS A 718 -30.56 3.38 4.03
C HIS A 718 -31.91 2.86 4.55
N THR A 719 -32.47 3.54 5.55
CA THR A 719 -33.89 3.51 5.90
C THR A 719 -34.70 4.43 4.98
N GLY A 720 -34.35 4.43 3.69
CA GLY A 720 -35.21 4.90 2.62
C GLY A 720 -35.97 3.69 2.06
N ALA A 721 -37.29 3.80 1.91
CA ALA A 721 -38.13 2.67 1.53
C ALA A 721 -37.77 2.10 0.15
N ALA A 722 -37.03 0.99 0.13
CA ALA A 722 -36.81 0.22 -1.08
C ALA A 722 -38.12 -0.49 -1.50
N PRO A 723 -38.49 -0.48 -2.80
CA PRO A 723 -39.53 -1.37 -3.28
C PRO A 723 -39.07 -2.81 -3.10
N ARG A 724 -39.99 -3.71 -2.72
CA ARG A 724 -39.68 -5.12 -2.44
C ARG A 724 -39.07 -5.82 -3.66
N GLY A 725 -37.73 -5.93 -3.68
CA GLY A 725 -37.04 -6.82 -4.60
C GLY A 725 -37.33 -8.27 -4.22
N ILE A 726 -37.94 -9.03 -5.13
CA ILE A 726 -38.06 -10.47 -4.98
C ILE A 726 -36.66 -11.06 -5.08
N VAL A 727 -36.22 -11.74 -4.01
CA VAL A 727 -34.98 -12.53 -4.04
C VAL A 727 -35.22 -13.73 -4.95
N VAL A 728 -34.66 -13.68 -6.16
CA VAL A 728 -34.54 -14.86 -7.02
C VAL A 728 -33.37 -15.69 -6.47
N PRO A 729 -33.60 -16.93 -6.00
CA PRO A 729 -32.51 -17.77 -5.48
C PRO A 729 -31.46 -18.03 -6.56
N SER A 730 -30.19 -18.11 -6.16
CA SER A 730 -29.14 -18.53 -7.10
C SER A 730 -29.27 -20.02 -7.42
N ILE A 731 -28.65 -20.45 -8.52
CA ILE A 731 -28.57 -21.88 -8.86
C ILE A 731 -27.89 -22.67 -7.73
N ALA A 732 -26.94 -22.06 -6.99
CA ALA A 732 -26.31 -22.69 -5.84
C ALA A 732 -27.28 -22.90 -4.66
N ASP A 733 -28.27 -22.02 -4.46
CA ASP A 733 -29.28 -22.16 -3.42
C ASP A 733 -30.30 -23.27 -3.75
N LEU A 734 -30.68 -23.37 -5.04
CA LEU A 734 -31.48 -24.47 -5.58
C LEU A 734 -30.77 -25.82 -5.45
N LEU A 735 -29.47 -25.88 -5.78
CA LEU A 735 -28.67 -27.10 -5.65
C LEU A 735 -28.47 -27.51 -4.19
N ARG A 736 -28.33 -26.56 -3.26
CA ARG A 736 -28.32 -26.84 -1.81
C ARG A 736 -29.64 -27.44 -1.36
N LEU A 737 -30.77 -26.84 -1.70
CA LEU A 737 -32.11 -27.37 -1.38
C LEU A 737 -32.30 -28.79 -1.94
N ALA A 738 -31.93 -29.02 -3.20
CA ALA A 738 -31.95 -30.36 -3.81
C ALA A 738 -31.11 -31.37 -3.01
N TRP A 739 -29.89 -31.00 -2.63
CA TRP A 739 -28.99 -31.85 -1.85
C TRP A 739 -29.57 -32.22 -0.48
N TRP A 740 -30.12 -31.24 0.26
CA TRP A 740 -30.83 -31.47 1.52
C TRP A 740 -32.05 -32.39 1.35
N THR A 741 -32.84 -32.23 0.28
CA THR A 741 -33.97 -33.13 0.02
C THR A 741 -33.54 -34.54 -0.37
N SER A 742 -32.41 -34.71 -1.05
CA SER A 742 -31.87 -36.05 -1.37
C SER A 742 -31.24 -36.74 -0.16
N ALA A 743 -30.60 -35.99 0.75
CA ALA A 743 -30.00 -36.51 1.97
C ALA A 743 -31.05 -36.86 3.05
N ALA A 744 -32.23 -36.24 3.01
CA ALA A 744 -33.37 -36.59 3.87
C ALA A 744 -34.23 -37.76 3.31
N ALA A 745 -33.90 -38.26 2.12
CA ALA A 745 -34.62 -39.33 1.42
C ALA A 745 -33.79 -40.62 1.24
N TRP A 746 -32.67 -40.74 1.96
CA TRP A 746 -31.77 -41.90 2.00
C TRP A 746 -31.60 -42.43 3.43
#